data_AF-A0A532C066-F1
#
_entry.id   AF-A0A532C066-F1
#
_cell.length_a   1.000
_cell.length_b   1.000
_cell.length_c   1.000
_cell.angle_alpha   90.00
_cell.angle_beta   90.00
_cell.angle_gamma   90.00
#
_symmetry.space_group_name_H-M   'P 1'
#
loop_
_entity.id
_entity.type
_entity.pdbx_description
1 polymer ?
#
loop_
_entity_poly.entity_id
_entity_poly.type
_entity_poly.pdbx_seq_one_letter_code
_entity_poly.pdbx_strand_id
1 'polypeptide(L)'
;MTRRRIFDRLAKVVITMGGIAVILSIVCIFIFLVKEVVPVFFPPQGTQIGHVSGTPPPGALPQSSLVGMDEYQEIIYQLTAGSDRQISFFNVQSGAPITLDLPPELAKVRVTAIARAVGIGNRLAFGTDDGRIIPVAIEFTAGYEGGARLIVPTVTLGTPVQLTPSKEPIIRLAYQPTERGTLTAALTDHGRLWYAALASGNAPVALMGHGAEPVTAVIFDSRGETLSIGTAAGNLYHYEVREDAQPSLTEATSVSPSGASVTALSYLIGDRSLAIGSSAGDVSVWMPVRQAQESSTTRFRLIHQFDAHPSPVTVISPSLRDKGFITGDTQGNLFVHYSTSAQTLLKLQGNQQAIRTLTFSPKADGAVALTDQGELLTYAIRNPHPETTFATLFKPVWYEGYEKPEHVWQSSSGADDFEAKFGLIPLIFGTLKGTLYAMLLAVPLALLGAIYTSMFMHPNLRAKIKPTIEIMAALPTVILGFLAGLWLAPLLERMFPAIVAMTVVVPLSVIVTAVLWQYLPAAIVRRLRPGMESFVLIPVVICSVWICLGLNQQIESFLFGADYKSWFATHWGLRYDQRNALVVGFAMGFAIVPIIFSISEEALSNVPRHLIAGSLALGATRWQTLVKLVLISASPGIFSASMIGFGRAIGETMIVLMATGNTPIMDWSLFNGFRTLSANIAVEIPEAPHGGTLYRILFLAAMLLFVFTFLINTVAEVVRQRLRTKYSQY
;
A
#
# COMPACT_ATOMS: atom_id res chain seq x y z
N MET A 1 41.48 52.59 3.25
CA MET A 1 40.70 51.82 4.27
C MET A 1 39.20 51.70 3.95
N THR A 2 38.60 52.61 3.19
CA THR A 2 37.16 52.67 2.85
C THR A 2 36.66 51.52 1.98
N ARG A 3 37.44 51.09 0.97
CA ARG A 3 37.05 50.01 0.03
C ARG A 3 36.88 48.64 0.71
N ARG A 4 37.78 48.28 1.63
CA ARG A 4 37.73 47.00 2.38
C ARG A 4 36.50 46.93 3.30
N ARG A 5 36.15 48.01 3.99
CA ARG A 5 34.93 48.08 4.82
C ARG A 5 33.64 47.95 4.00
N ILE A 6 33.63 48.47 2.77
CA ILE A 6 32.50 48.30 1.85
C ILE A 6 32.38 46.84 1.43
N PHE A 7 33.49 46.20 1.03
CA PHE A 7 33.50 44.78 0.70
C PHE A 7 33.10 43.88 1.87
N ASP A 8 33.57 44.14 3.08
CA ASP A 8 33.19 43.38 4.28
C ASP A 8 31.69 43.51 4.59
N ARG A 9 31.12 44.72 4.44
CA ARG A 9 29.68 44.94 4.60
C ARG A 9 28.88 44.23 3.51
N LEU A 10 29.31 44.32 2.26
CA LEU A 10 28.64 43.70 1.13
C LEU A 10 28.68 42.16 1.27
N ALA A 11 29.82 41.60 1.66
CA ALA A 11 29.96 40.17 1.95
C ALA A 11 29.02 39.73 3.09
N LYS A 12 28.94 40.48 4.19
CA LYS A 12 28.02 40.17 5.29
C LYS A 12 26.56 40.20 4.84
N VAL A 13 26.17 41.20 4.04
CA VAL A 13 24.81 41.30 3.48
C VAL A 13 24.51 40.11 2.57
N VAL A 14 25.43 39.77 1.65
CA VAL A 14 25.27 38.64 0.73
C VAL A 14 25.16 37.31 1.50
N ILE A 15 26.02 37.06 2.48
CA ILE A 15 25.98 35.83 3.30
C ILE A 15 24.67 35.76 4.09
N THR A 16 24.24 36.87 4.70
CA THR A 16 23.02 36.91 5.50
C THR A 16 21.77 36.75 4.64
N MET A 17 21.69 37.45 3.50
CA MET A 17 20.59 37.27 2.54
C MET A 17 20.57 35.85 1.98
N GLY A 18 21.73 35.28 1.64
CA GLY A 18 21.83 33.90 1.17
C GLY A 18 21.32 32.90 2.22
N GLY A 19 21.73 33.08 3.49
CA GLY A 19 21.23 32.26 4.61
C GLY A 19 19.72 32.39 4.81
N ILE A 20 19.18 33.61 4.81
CA ILE A 20 17.73 33.86 4.92
C ILE A 20 16.99 33.23 3.73
N ALA A 21 17.51 33.38 2.51
CA ALA A 21 16.90 32.81 1.31
C ALA A 21 16.82 31.28 1.40
N VAL A 22 17.89 30.60 1.85
CA VAL A 22 17.89 29.14 2.05
C VAL A 22 16.82 28.73 3.08
N ILE A 23 16.73 29.42 4.21
CA ILE A 23 15.71 29.14 5.24
C ILE A 23 14.32 29.34 4.65
N LEU A 24 14.08 30.44 3.94
CA LEU A 24 12.80 30.74 3.32
C LEU A 24 12.43 29.69 2.25
N SER A 25 13.39 29.25 1.43
CA SER A 25 13.17 28.17 0.47
C SER A 25 12.78 26.86 1.16
N ILE A 26 13.47 26.47 2.24
CA ILE A 26 13.14 25.27 3.02
C ILE A 26 11.72 25.37 3.61
N VAL A 27 11.37 26.52 4.18
CA VAL A 27 10.02 26.76 4.72
C VAL A 27 8.96 26.72 3.61
N CYS A 28 9.21 27.33 2.44
CA CYS A 28 8.30 27.28 1.30
C CYS A 28 8.11 25.84 0.78
N ILE A 29 9.18 25.04 0.70
CA ILE A 29 9.10 23.62 0.34
C ILE A 29 8.23 22.88 1.36
N PHE A 30 8.46 23.10 2.67
CA PHE A 30 7.65 22.47 3.71
C PHE A 30 6.17 22.86 3.62
N ILE A 31 5.86 24.14 3.42
CA ILE A 31 4.48 24.62 3.23
C ILE A 31 3.85 23.98 1.99
N PHE A 32 4.61 23.85 0.90
CA PHE A 32 4.15 23.18 -0.32
C PHE A 32 3.83 21.70 -0.07
N LEU A 33 4.72 20.97 0.62
CA LEU A 33 4.46 19.57 1.01
C LEU A 33 3.19 19.45 1.85
N VAL A 34 3.03 20.31 2.87
CA VAL A 34 1.84 20.31 3.73
C VAL A 34 0.58 20.59 2.90
N LYS A 35 0.62 21.56 1.99
CA LYS A 35 -0.51 21.91 1.11
C LYS A 35 -0.96 20.72 0.27
N GLU A 36 -0.03 19.92 -0.28
CA GLU A 36 -0.39 18.76 -1.09
C GLU A 36 -0.89 17.57 -0.26
N VAL A 37 -0.47 17.47 1.00
CA VAL A 37 -0.81 16.34 1.89
C VAL A 37 -2.13 16.54 2.63
N VAL A 38 -2.40 17.75 3.12
CA VAL A 38 -3.58 18.04 3.97
C VAL A 38 -4.92 17.60 3.36
N PRO A 39 -5.19 17.77 2.04
CA PRO A 39 -6.47 17.36 1.45
C PRO A 39 -6.83 15.88 1.60
N VAL A 40 -5.83 15.01 1.80
CA VAL A 40 -6.03 13.56 2.05
C VAL A 40 -6.82 13.32 3.34
N PHE A 41 -6.75 14.25 4.29
CA PHE A 41 -7.40 14.14 5.60
C PHE A 41 -8.68 14.98 5.71
N PHE A 42 -9.16 15.55 4.61
CA PHE A 42 -10.43 16.26 4.63
C PHE A 42 -11.59 15.28 4.74
N PRO A 43 -12.60 15.58 5.59
CA PRO A 43 -13.75 14.71 5.73
C PRO A 43 -14.53 14.66 4.41
N PRO A 44 -15.16 13.52 4.11
CA PRO A 44 -16.06 13.41 2.98
C PRO A 44 -17.26 14.34 3.18
N GLN A 45 -17.82 14.81 2.08
CA GLN A 45 -19.00 15.66 2.07
C GLN A 45 -20.10 14.94 1.32
N GLY A 46 -21.34 15.10 1.77
CA GLY A 46 -22.49 14.73 0.96
C GLY A 46 -23.72 15.49 1.37
N THR A 47 -24.56 15.77 0.38
CA THR A 47 -25.78 16.57 0.53
C THR A 47 -26.84 16.01 -0.38
N GLN A 48 -28.09 16.01 0.08
CA GLN A 48 -29.23 15.77 -0.79
C GLN A 48 -29.39 16.96 -1.74
N ILE A 49 -29.46 16.69 -3.05
CA ILE A 49 -29.51 17.72 -4.11
C ILE A 49 -30.86 17.78 -4.82
N GLY A 50 -31.66 16.72 -4.76
CA GLY A 50 -32.93 16.66 -5.46
C GLY A 50 -33.93 15.70 -4.82
N HIS A 51 -35.19 15.91 -5.19
CA HIS A 51 -36.33 15.09 -4.82
C HIS A 51 -37.28 15.04 -6.02
N VAL A 52 -37.67 13.84 -6.43
CA VAL A 52 -38.64 13.60 -7.49
C VAL A 52 -39.71 12.64 -6.98
N SER A 53 -40.97 12.95 -7.23
CA SER A 53 -42.08 12.06 -6.88
C SER A 53 -42.19 10.95 -7.94
N GLY A 54 -41.87 9.73 -7.53
CA GLY A 54 -42.01 8.53 -8.34
C GLY A 54 -43.23 7.70 -7.94
N THR A 55 -43.22 6.42 -8.31
CA THR A 55 -44.30 5.47 -7.97
C THR A 55 -43.96 4.75 -6.66
N PRO A 56 -44.87 4.65 -5.67
CA PRO A 56 -44.58 3.90 -4.45
C PRO A 56 -44.40 2.40 -4.73
N PRO A 57 -43.36 1.76 -4.17
CA PRO A 57 -43.15 0.32 -4.33
C PRO A 57 -44.25 -0.50 -3.62
N PRO A 58 -44.75 -1.59 -4.22
CA PRO A 58 -45.76 -2.44 -3.58
C PRO A 58 -45.22 -3.09 -2.31
N GLY A 59 -45.86 -2.84 -1.16
CA GLY A 59 -45.42 -3.36 0.14
C GLY A 59 -45.55 -4.88 0.32
N ALA A 60 -46.39 -5.55 -0.48
CA ALA A 60 -46.60 -6.99 -0.41
C ALA A 60 -45.45 -7.82 -1.03
N LEU A 61 -44.59 -7.18 -1.83
CA LEU A 61 -43.53 -7.84 -2.58
C LEU A 61 -42.17 -7.35 -2.08
N PRO A 62 -41.26 -8.24 -1.63
CA PRO A 62 -40.06 -7.83 -0.91
C PRO A 62 -38.95 -7.25 -1.82
N GLN A 63 -38.95 -7.59 -3.11
CA GLN A 63 -37.95 -7.15 -4.09
C GLN A 63 -38.63 -6.52 -5.33
N SER A 64 -39.55 -5.58 -5.06
CA SER A 64 -40.49 -5.05 -6.05
C SER A 64 -40.04 -3.77 -6.74
N SER A 65 -38.89 -3.20 -6.36
CA SER A 65 -38.44 -1.94 -6.94
C SER A 65 -36.93 -1.87 -7.04
N LEU A 66 -36.46 -1.13 -8.03
CA LEU A 66 -35.06 -0.84 -8.24
C LEU A 66 -34.90 0.56 -8.83
N VAL A 67 -33.85 1.26 -8.44
CA VAL A 67 -33.50 2.57 -9.02
C VAL A 67 -32.11 2.54 -9.60
N GLY A 68 -31.82 3.43 -10.52
CA GLY A 68 -30.45 3.69 -10.92
C GLY A 68 -30.33 5.07 -11.55
N MET A 69 -29.10 5.38 -11.95
CA MET A 69 -28.75 6.67 -12.52
C MET A 69 -27.69 6.50 -13.60
N ASP A 70 -27.57 7.49 -14.46
CA ASP A 70 -26.51 7.56 -15.46
C ASP A 70 -25.16 7.99 -14.84
N GLU A 71 -24.10 7.92 -15.64
CA GLU A 71 -22.72 8.23 -15.22
C GLU A 71 -22.47 9.73 -14.92
N TYR A 72 -23.37 10.63 -15.36
CA TYR A 72 -23.27 12.08 -15.18
C TYR A 72 -24.31 12.65 -14.21
N GLN A 73 -25.14 11.79 -13.62
CA GLN A 73 -26.18 12.18 -12.67
C GLN A 73 -27.25 13.14 -13.25
N GLU A 74 -27.50 13.04 -14.56
CA GLU A 74 -28.50 13.85 -15.27
C GLU A 74 -29.86 13.14 -15.35
N ILE A 75 -29.85 11.80 -15.43
CA ILE A 75 -31.03 10.95 -15.59
C ILE A 75 -31.05 9.87 -14.51
N ILE A 76 -32.18 9.76 -13.83
CA ILE A 76 -32.49 8.63 -12.94
C ILE A 76 -33.58 7.78 -13.56
N TYR A 77 -33.56 6.49 -13.26
CA TYR A 77 -34.62 5.57 -13.64
C TYR A 77 -35.14 4.82 -12.43
N GLN A 78 -36.44 4.55 -12.45
CA GLN A 78 -37.16 3.76 -11.46
C GLN A 78 -37.84 2.59 -12.14
N LEU A 79 -37.64 1.40 -11.59
CA LEU A 79 -38.33 0.17 -11.96
C LEU A 79 -39.26 -0.20 -10.81
N THR A 80 -40.53 -0.43 -11.10
CA THR A 80 -41.54 -0.79 -10.09
C THR A 80 -42.37 -1.97 -10.58
N ALA A 81 -42.36 -3.06 -9.82
CA ALA A 81 -43.17 -4.25 -10.06
C ALA A 81 -44.65 -3.95 -9.81
N GLY A 82 -45.54 -4.63 -10.54
CA GLY A 82 -46.99 -4.51 -10.35
C GLY A 82 -47.62 -3.16 -10.74
N SER A 83 -46.86 -2.19 -11.27
CA SER A 83 -47.40 -0.94 -11.82
C SER A 83 -47.69 -1.05 -13.31
N ASP A 84 -48.64 -0.25 -13.82
CA ASP A 84 -48.92 -0.15 -15.26
C ASP A 84 -47.73 0.40 -16.05
N ARG A 85 -46.89 1.22 -15.39
CA ARG A 85 -45.67 1.80 -15.95
C ARG A 85 -44.44 1.26 -15.21
N GLN A 86 -43.98 0.11 -15.67
CA GLN A 86 -42.92 -0.67 -15.00
C GLN A 86 -41.55 0.01 -15.00
N ILE A 87 -41.29 0.89 -15.99
CA ILE A 87 -40.04 1.65 -16.11
C ILE A 87 -40.39 3.14 -16.27
N SER A 88 -39.80 3.98 -15.44
CA SER A 88 -39.94 5.44 -15.52
C SER A 88 -38.56 6.09 -15.47
N PHE A 89 -38.35 7.10 -16.32
CA PHE A 89 -37.13 7.90 -16.36
C PHE A 89 -37.45 9.32 -15.93
N PHE A 90 -36.54 9.96 -15.21
CA PHE A 90 -36.69 11.34 -14.75
C PHE A 90 -35.38 12.10 -14.95
N ASN A 91 -35.50 13.37 -15.32
CA ASN A 91 -34.37 14.27 -15.32
C ASN A 91 -34.11 14.77 -13.89
N VAL A 92 -32.85 14.71 -13.44
CA VAL A 92 -32.47 15.05 -12.06
C VAL A 92 -32.59 16.54 -11.77
N GLN A 93 -32.29 17.40 -12.75
CA GLN A 93 -32.32 18.86 -12.57
C GLN A 93 -33.74 19.42 -12.60
N SER A 94 -34.56 18.97 -13.56
CA SER A 94 -35.93 19.48 -13.72
C SER A 94 -36.97 18.69 -12.92
N GLY A 95 -36.65 17.47 -12.49
CA GLY A 95 -37.60 16.52 -11.89
C GLY A 95 -38.67 16.03 -12.85
N ALA A 96 -38.62 16.41 -14.13
CA ALA A 96 -39.65 16.07 -15.11
C ALA A 96 -39.48 14.60 -15.58
N PRO A 97 -40.58 13.85 -15.74
CA PRO A 97 -40.54 12.52 -16.32
C PRO A 97 -40.14 12.59 -17.81
N ILE A 98 -39.28 11.67 -18.23
CA ILE A 98 -38.86 11.51 -19.62
C ILE A 98 -39.76 10.44 -20.24
N THR A 99 -40.49 10.82 -21.29
CA THR A 99 -41.34 9.90 -22.04
C THR A 99 -40.49 9.13 -23.04
N LEU A 100 -40.48 7.80 -22.90
CA LEU A 100 -39.81 6.88 -23.80
C LEU A 100 -40.81 5.82 -24.28
N ASP A 101 -40.70 5.43 -25.54
CA ASP A 101 -41.43 4.28 -26.06
C ASP A 101 -40.78 3.00 -25.51
N LEU A 102 -41.45 2.38 -24.54
CA LEU A 102 -41.03 1.12 -23.97
C LEU A 102 -41.44 -0.04 -24.90
N PRO A 103 -40.67 -1.14 -24.94
CA PRO A 103 -41.04 -2.32 -25.71
C PRO A 103 -42.46 -2.81 -25.35
N PRO A 104 -43.34 -3.04 -26.34
CA PRO A 104 -44.76 -3.36 -26.10
C PRO A 104 -44.98 -4.71 -25.40
N GLU A 105 -43.98 -5.59 -25.41
CA GLU A 105 -43.99 -6.86 -24.68
C GLU A 105 -44.07 -6.66 -23.17
N LEU A 106 -43.52 -5.55 -22.66
CA LEU A 106 -43.46 -5.26 -21.24
C LEU A 106 -44.85 -5.02 -20.63
N ALA A 107 -45.75 -4.40 -21.39
CA ALA A 107 -47.12 -4.13 -20.96
C ALA A 107 -47.97 -5.40 -20.78
N LYS A 108 -47.55 -6.53 -21.34
CA LYS A 108 -48.30 -7.80 -21.30
C LYS A 108 -47.89 -8.72 -20.14
N VAL A 109 -46.89 -8.32 -19.35
CA VAL A 109 -46.26 -9.15 -18.33
C VAL A 109 -46.48 -8.53 -16.96
N ARG A 110 -46.85 -9.34 -15.97
CA ARG A 110 -46.96 -8.88 -14.58
C ARG A 110 -45.66 -9.19 -13.84
N VAL A 111 -44.87 -8.14 -13.60
CA VAL A 111 -43.59 -8.24 -12.86
C VAL A 111 -43.87 -8.30 -11.36
N THR A 112 -43.18 -9.20 -10.66
CA THR A 112 -43.28 -9.43 -9.21
C THR A 112 -41.96 -9.23 -8.48
N ALA A 113 -40.81 -9.42 -9.15
CA ALA A 113 -39.48 -9.22 -8.58
C ALA A 113 -38.51 -8.58 -9.59
N ILE A 114 -37.55 -7.79 -9.10
CA ILE A 114 -36.56 -7.09 -9.94
C ILE A 114 -35.16 -7.28 -9.37
N ALA A 115 -34.23 -7.75 -10.21
CA ALA A 115 -32.84 -7.96 -9.82
C ALA A 115 -31.86 -7.19 -10.72
N ARG A 116 -30.72 -6.79 -10.14
CA ARG A 116 -29.58 -6.26 -10.88
C ARG A 116 -28.41 -7.22 -10.79
N ALA A 117 -27.71 -7.39 -11.92
CA ALA A 117 -26.47 -8.13 -11.98
C ALA A 117 -25.35 -7.43 -11.20
N VAL A 118 -24.47 -8.21 -10.59
CA VAL A 118 -23.26 -7.68 -9.96
C VAL A 118 -22.22 -7.38 -11.05
N GLY A 119 -21.54 -6.24 -10.93
CA GLY A 119 -20.47 -5.82 -11.85
C GLY A 119 -20.86 -4.63 -12.73
N ILE A 120 -20.16 -4.48 -13.85
CA ILE A 120 -20.23 -3.29 -14.71
C ILE A 120 -21.42 -3.39 -15.67
N GLY A 121 -22.21 -2.32 -15.73
CA GLY A 121 -23.33 -2.15 -16.64
C GLY A 121 -24.70 -2.29 -15.96
N ASN A 122 -25.73 -1.70 -16.57
CA ASN A 122 -27.11 -1.78 -16.06
C ASN A 122 -27.84 -3.00 -16.65
N ARG A 123 -27.32 -4.19 -16.33
CA ARG A 123 -27.97 -5.46 -16.66
C ARG A 123 -28.88 -5.89 -15.52
N LEU A 124 -30.13 -6.14 -15.85
CA LEU A 124 -31.23 -6.32 -14.93
C LEU A 124 -32.06 -7.53 -15.36
N ALA A 125 -32.95 -8.00 -14.48
CA ALA A 125 -33.96 -8.98 -14.85
C ALA A 125 -35.26 -8.78 -14.08
N PHE A 126 -36.37 -9.06 -14.75
CA PHE A 126 -37.70 -9.10 -14.17
C PHE A 126 -38.15 -10.53 -13.94
N GLY A 127 -38.58 -10.85 -12.73
CA GLY A 127 -39.32 -12.05 -12.38
C GLY A 127 -40.81 -11.79 -12.48
N THR A 128 -41.55 -12.76 -13.02
CA THR A 128 -43.00 -12.63 -13.28
C THR A 128 -43.85 -13.48 -12.32
N ASP A 129 -45.15 -13.22 -12.33
CA ASP A 129 -46.14 -14.02 -11.60
C ASP A 129 -46.32 -15.45 -12.13
N ASP A 130 -45.94 -15.70 -13.38
CA ASP A 130 -45.96 -17.03 -14.02
C ASP A 130 -44.58 -17.74 -14.03
N GLY A 131 -43.62 -17.24 -13.25
CA GLY A 131 -42.35 -17.90 -13.01
C GLY A 131 -41.32 -17.80 -14.15
N ARG A 132 -41.50 -16.81 -15.04
CA ARG A 132 -40.54 -16.45 -16.10
C ARG A 132 -39.57 -15.38 -15.63
N ILE A 133 -38.41 -15.37 -16.25
CA ILE A 133 -37.39 -14.33 -16.10
C ILE A 133 -37.21 -13.64 -17.44
N ILE A 134 -37.25 -12.30 -17.42
CA ILE A 134 -37.04 -11.45 -18.59
C ILE A 134 -35.80 -10.60 -18.34
N PRO A 135 -34.67 -10.90 -19.01
CA PRO A 135 -33.49 -10.03 -18.97
C PRO A 135 -33.82 -8.64 -19.53
N VAL A 136 -33.30 -7.60 -18.90
CA VAL A 136 -33.48 -6.21 -19.31
C VAL A 136 -32.12 -5.51 -19.26
N ALA A 137 -31.75 -4.80 -20.31
CA ALA A 137 -30.58 -3.92 -20.29
C ALA A 137 -30.99 -2.47 -20.52
N ILE A 138 -30.41 -1.57 -19.74
CA ILE A 138 -30.61 -0.13 -19.86
C ILE A 138 -29.27 0.49 -20.26
N GLU A 139 -29.20 1.07 -21.45
CA GLU A 139 -27.99 1.72 -21.95
C GLU A 139 -28.21 3.22 -22.08
N PHE A 140 -27.21 4.01 -21.70
CA PHE A 140 -27.25 5.47 -21.84
C PHE A 140 -26.33 5.87 -22.97
N THR A 141 -26.90 6.40 -24.05
CA THR A 141 -26.13 6.89 -25.20
C THR A 141 -26.11 8.42 -25.20
N ALA A 142 -24.95 9.01 -25.48
CA ALA A 142 -24.83 10.46 -25.62
C ALA A 142 -25.16 10.85 -27.07
N GLY A 143 -26.29 11.50 -27.27
CA GLY A 143 -26.65 12.20 -28.51
C GLY A 143 -26.24 13.68 -28.47
N TYR A 144 -26.25 14.32 -29.63
CA TYR A 144 -26.10 15.77 -29.76
C TYR A 144 -27.26 16.31 -30.58
N GLU A 145 -28.06 17.19 -29.98
CA GLU A 145 -29.12 17.93 -30.67
C GLU A 145 -28.90 19.42 -30.46
N GLY A 146 -28.91 20.20 -31.55
CA GLY A 146 -28.76 21.66 -31.48
C GLY A 146 -27.43 22.15 -30.90
N GLY A 147 -26.38 21.31 -30.85
CA GLY A 147 -25.08 21.64 -30.25
C GLY A 147 -24.99 21.39 -28.73
N ALA A 148 -26.06 20.91 -28.09
CA ALA A 148 -26.05 20.48 -26.70
C ALA A 148 -25.97 18.94 -26.63
N ARG A 149 -25.23 18.44 -25.64
CA ARG A 149 -25.17 17.00 -25.32
C ARG A 149 -26.50 16.60 -24.67
N LEU A 150 -27.11 15.53 -25.15
CA LEU A 150 -28.32 14.94 -24.58
C LEU A 150 -28.06 13.45 -24.30
N ILE A 151 -28.35 12.99 -23.10
CA ILE A 151 -28.27 11.57 -22.76
C ILE A 151 -29.62 10.92 -23.08
N VAL A 152 -29.62 9.90 -23.93
CA VAL A 152 -30.83 9.16 -24.31
C VAL A 152 -30.73 7.73 -23.77
N PRO A 153 -31.62 7.33 -22.84
CA PRO A 153 -31.69 5.96 -22.36
C PRO A 153 -32.35 5.07 -23.41
N THR A 154 -31.82 3.87 -23.60
CA THR A 154 -32.40 2.81 -24.44
C THR A 154 -32.64 1.57 -23.58
N VAL A 155 -33.82 0.97 -23.73
CA VAL A 155 -34.21 -0.25 -23.01
C VAL A 155 -34.30 -1.41 -24.00
N THR A 156 -33.56 -2.48 -23.74
CA THR A 156 -33.63 -3.72 -24.52
C THR A 156 -34.11 -4.88 -23.65
N LEU A 157 -35.00 -5.70 -24.20
CA LEU A 157 -35.50 -6.92 -23.55
C LEU A 157 -34.83 -8.13 -24.17
N GLY A 158 -34.35 -9.02 -23.31
CA GLY A 158 -33.91 -10.36 -23.69
C GLY A 158 -35.08 -11.32 -23.83
N THR A 159 -34.79 -12.52 -24.32
CA THR A 159 -35.79 -13.58 -24.47
C THR A 159 -36.30 -14.06 -23.10
N PRO A 160 -37.61 -14.09 -22.84
CA PRO A 160 -38.17 -14.63 -21.60
C PRO A 160 -37.85 -16.12 -21.44
N VAL A 161 -37.38 -16.53 -20.26
CA VAL A 161 -37.05 -17.93 -19.94
C VAL A 161 -37.85 -18.41 -18.75
N GLN A 162 -38.41 -19.62 -18.83
CA GLN A 162 -39.16 -20.23 -17.74
C GLN A 162 -38.20 -20.80 -16.69
N LEU A 163 -38.23 -20.28 -15.46
CA LEU A 163 -37.38 -20.76 -14.37
C LEU A 163 -38.10 -21.75 -13.46
N THR A 164 -39.36 -21.49 -13.08
CA THR A 164 -40.09 -22.40 -12.20
C THR A 164 -40.85 -23.44 -13.03
N PRO A 165 -40.63 -24.76 -12.86
CA PRO A 165 -41.36 -25.78 -13.60
C PRO A 165 -42.88 -25.74 -13.39
N SER A 166 -43.30 -25.29 -12.21
CA SER A 166 -44.70 -25.19 -11.76
C SER A 166 -45.37 -23.86 -12.02
N LYS A 167 -44.71 -22.92 -12.72
CA LYS A 167 -45.21 -21.55 -13.00
C LYS A 167 -45.62 -20.79 -11.74
N GLU A 168 -44.79 -20.87 -10.71
CA GLU A 168 -45.03 -20.19 -9.43
C GLU A 168 -44.55 -18.72 -9.48
N PRO A 169 -45.22 -17.80 -8.77
CA PRO A 169 -44.78 -16.42 -8.68
C PRO A 169 -43.39 -16.27 -8.06
N ILE A 170 -42.53 -15.47 -8.70
CA ILE A 170 -41.19 -15.16 -8.18
C ILE A 170 -41.29 -13.97 -7.20
N ILE A 171 -40.86 -14.15 -5.96
CA ILE A 171 -40.87 -13.09 -4.93
C ILE A 171 -39.48 -12.46 -4.70
N ARG A 172 -38.40 -13.22 -4.96
CA ARG A 172 -37.02 -12.73 -4.96
C ARG A 172 -36.25 -13.33 -6.12
N LEU A 173 -35.34 -12.56 -6.68
CA LEU A 173 -34.57 -12.93 -7.85
C LEU A 173 -33.10 -12.50 -7.67
N ALA A 174 -32.19 -13.40 -8.01
CA ALA A 174 -30.80 -13.12 -8.30
C ALA A 174 -30.54 -13.46 -9.76
N TYR A 175 -29.79 -12.60 -10.44
CA TYR A 175 -29.55 -12.68 -11.88
C TYR A 175 -28.10 -12.30 -12.14
N GLN A 176 -27.36 -13.14 -12.87
CA GLN A 176 -26.00 -12.86 -13.30
C GLN A 176 -25.78 -13.31 -14.75
N PRO A 177 -25.52 -12.38 -15.68
CA PRO A 177 -25.10 -12.72 -17.03
C PRO A 177 -23.62 -13.13 -17.04
N THR A 178 -23.29 -14.15 -17.80
CA THR A 178 -21.95 -14.74 -17.94
C THR A 178 -21.54 -14.73 -19.41
N GLU A 179 -20.29 -15.07 -19.74
CA GLU A 179 -19.85 -15.16 -21.15
C GLU A 179 -20.59 -16.23 -21.95
N ARG A 180 -20.96 -17.33 -21.28
CA ARG A 180 -21.59 -18.49 -21.89
C ARG A 180 -23.12 -18.49 -21.76
N GLY A 181 -23.69 -17.60 -20.93
CA GLY A 181 -25.12 -17.59 -20.69
C GLY A 181 -25.63 -16.64 -19.62
N THR A 182 -26.53 -17.16 -18.80
CA THR A 182 -27.15 -16.41 -17.71
C THR A 182 -27.47 -17.37 -16.58
N LEU A 183 -27.01 -17.03 -15.38
CA LEU A 183 -27.33 -17.72 -14.14
C LEU A 183 -28.47 -16.98 -13.44
N THR A 184 -29.41 -17.77 -12.92
CA THR A 184 -30.57 -17.24 -12.22
C THR A 184 -30.88 -18.07 -11.00
N ALA A 185 -31.27 -17.41 -9.91
CA ALA A 185 -31.82 -18.04 -8.73
C ALA A 185 -33.08 -17.27 -8.31
N ALA A 186 -34.19 -17.97 -8.09
CA ALA A 186 -35.46 -17.36 -7.71
C ALA A 186 -36.10 -18.07 -6.53
N LEU A 187 -36.59 -17.27 -5.59
CA LEU A 187 -37.41 -17.73 -4.48
C LEU A 187 -38.89 -17.58 -4.88
N THR A 188 -39.67 -18.64 -4.74
CA THR A 188 -41.11 -18.61 -4.97
C THR A 188 -41.87 -18.27 -3.69
N ASP A 189 -43.14 -17.87 -3.84
CA ASP A 189 -44.07 -17.61 -2.73
C ASP A 189 -44.23 -18.80 -1.76
N HIS A 190 -44.07 -20.03 -2.25
CA HIS A 190 -44.05 -21.26 -1.47
C HIS A 190 -42.72 -21.52 -0.72
N GLY A 191 -41.77 -20.58 -0.76
CA GLY A 191 -40.49 -20.68 -0.05
C GLY A 191 -39.48 -21.64 -0.70
N ARG A 192 -39.68 -22.05 -1.96
CA ARG A 192 -38.74 -22.88 -2.70
C ARG A 192 -37.75 -22.02 -3.49
N LEU A 193 -36.46 -22.35 -3.39
CA LEU A 193 -35.40 -21.67 -4.13
C LEU A 193 -34.99 -22.51 -5.34
N TRP A 194 -35.21 -21.97 -6.54
CA TRP A 194 -34.85 -22.58 -7.81
C TRP A 194 -33.59 -21.94 -8.38
N TYR A 195 -32.70 -22.73 -8.94
CA TYR A 195 -31.51 -22.30 -9.68
C TYR A 195 -31.57 -22.84 -11.11
N ALA A 196 -31.22 -22.01 -12.09
CA ALA A 196 -30.98 -22.47 -13.45
C ALA A 196 -29.90 -21.65 -14.16
N ALA A 197 -29.14 -22.35 -14.99
CA ALA A 197 -28.25 -21.79 -15.99
C ALA A 197 -28.97 -21.83 -17.35
N LEU A 198 -29.43 -20.67 -17.83
CA LEU A 198 -30.40 -20.58 -18.93
C LEU A 198 -29.80 -20.94 -20.31
N ALA A 199 -28.48 -20.87 -20.47
CA ALA A 199 -27.82 -21.18 -21.74
C ALA A 199 -27.39 -22.65 -21.90
N SER A 200 -27.24 -23.39 -20.80
CA SER A 200 -26.78 -24.79 -20.85
C SER A 200 -27.91 -25.78 -21.19
N GLY A 201 -29.16 -25.31 -21.30
CA GLY A 201 -30.33 -26.17 -21.55
C GLY A 201 -30.67 -27.10 -20.39
N ASN A 202 -29.99 -26.95 -19.25
CA ASN A 202 -30.22 -27.72 -18.03
C ASN A 202 -31.57 -27.34 -17.41
N ALA A 203 -32.32 -28.35 -16.97
CA ALA A 203 -33.57 -28.13 -16.27
C ALA A 203 -33.32 -27.38 -14.94
N PRO A 204 -34.21 -26.47 -14.53
CA PRO A 204 -34.13 -25.81 -13.23
C PRO A 204 -34.05 -26.81 -12.08
N VAL A 205 -33.15 -26.56 -11.13
CA VAL A 205 -32.87 -27.41 -9.97
C VAL A 205 -33.32 -26.70 -8.70
N ALA A 206 -34.01 -27.40 -7.81
CA ALA A 206 -34.33 -26.88 -6.49
C ALA A 206 -33.08 -26.95 -5.60
N LEU A 207 -32.64 -25.81 -5.06
CA LEU A 207 -31.51 -25.75 -4.13
C LEU A 207 -31.94 -26.30 -2.77
N MET A 208 -31.21 -27.30 -2.27
CA MET A 208 -31.45 -27.93 -0.98
C MET A 208 -30.27 -27.64 -0.02
N GLY A 209 -30.51 -27.70 1.29
CA GLY A 209 -29.46 -27.58 2.31
C GLY A 209 -29.32 -26.22 3.02
N HIS A 210 -30.09 -25.21 2.62
CA HIS A 210 -30.08 -23.86 3.22
C HIS A 210 -30.92 -23.73 4.51
N GLY A 211 -31.10 -24.84 5.24
CA GLY A 211 -31.96 -24.91 6.44
C GLY A 211 -33.46 -24.81 6.12
N ALA A 212 -34.29 -24.80 7.17
CA ALA A 212 -35.75 -24.56 7.08
C ALA A 212 -36.12 -23.09 7.28
N GLU A 213 -35.11 -22.22 7.41
CA GLU A 213 -35.29 -20.81 7.74
C GLU A 213 -35.71 -20.01 6.49
N PRO A 214 -36.54 -18.96 6.65
CA PRO A 214 -36.90 -18.11 5.53
C PRO A 214 -35.68 -17.43 4.90
N VAL A 215 -35.58 -17.54 3.57
CA VAL A 215 -34.55 -16.86 2.77
C VAL A 215 -34.90 -15.38 2.62
N THR A 216 -33.98 -14.52 3.05
CA THR A 216 -34.19 -13.07 3.09
C THR A 216 -33.36 -12.31 2.05
N ALA A 217 -32.21 -12.85 1.63
CA ALA A 217 -31.36 -12.24 0.61
C ALA A 217 -30.68 -13.32 -0.25
N VAL A 218 -30.52 -13.06 -1.55
CA VAL A 218 -29.87 -13.97 -2.51
C VAL A 218 -29.07 -13.13 -3.50
N ILE A 219 -27.80 -13.47 -3.73
CA ILE A 219 -26.93 -12.74 -4.67
C ILE A 219 -25.86 -13.65 -5.29
N PHE A 220 -25.51 -13.41 -6.55
CA PHE A 220 -24.35 -14.02 -7.21
C PHE A 220 -23.12 -13.12 -7.12
N ASP A 221 -21.93 -13.67 -7.22
CA ASP A 221 -20.74 -12.87 -7.56
C ASP A 221 -20.77 -12.40 -9.02
N SER A 222 -19.93 -11.43 -9.40
CA SER A 222 -19.92 -10.90 -10.77
C SER A 222 -19.47 -11.94 -11.81
N ARG A 223 -18.67 -12.93 -11.38
CA ARG A 223 -18.17 -14.02 -12.24
C ARG A 223 -19.15 -15.19 -12.39
N GLY A 224 -20.20 -15.27 -11.58
CA GLY A 224 -21.17 -16.38 -11.61
C GLY A 224 -20.59 -17.72 -11.12
N GLU A 225 -19.61 -17.69 -10.22
CA GLU A 225 -19.00 -18.88 -9.62
C GLU A 225 -19.63 -19.22 -8.26
N THR A 226 -20.19 -18.22 -7.58
CA THR A 226 -20.74 -18.38 -6.24
C THR A 226 -22.13 -17.76 -6.09
N LEU A 227 -23.01 -18.44 -5.36
CA LEU A 227 -24.33 -17.97 -4.96
C LEU A 227 -24.40 -17.90 -3.43
N SER A 228 -24.70 -16.72 -2.91
CA SER A 228 -24.74 -16.43 -1.49
C SER A 228 -26.18 -16.19 -1.04
N ILE A 229 -26.60 -16.87 0.02
CA ILE A 229 -27.97 -16.85 0.54
C ILE A 229 -27.95 -16.47 2.00
N GLY A 230 -28.66 -15.40 2.36
CA GLY A 230 -28.87 -14.96 3.74
C GLY A 230 -30.24 -15.39 4.25
N THR A 231 -30.32 -15.77 5.54
CA THR A 231 -31.57 -16.20 6.18
C THR A 231 -32.04 -15.28 7.29
N ALA A 232 -33.30 -15.48 7.69
CA ALA A 232 -33.93 -14.77 8.79
C ALA A 232 -33.30 -15.03 10.17
N ALA A 233 -32.56 -16.13 10.37
CA ALA A 233 -31.87 -16.39 11.64
C ALA A 233 -30.41 -15.92 11.67
N GLY A 234 -29.95 -15.21 10.63
CA GLY A 234 -28.59 -14.67 10.60
C GLY A 234 -27.53 -15.63 10.05
N ASN A 235 -27.94 -16.66 9.32
CA ASN A 235 -27.04 -17.60 8.65
C ASN A 235 -26.78 -17.19 7.20
N LEU A 236 -25.56 -17.45 6.74
CA LEU A 236 -25.10 -17.26 5.38
C LEU A 236 -24.72 -18.62 4.80
N TYR A 237 -25.33 -18.98 3.68
CA TYR A 237 -25.04 -20.21 2.94
C TYR A 237 -24.39 -19.85 1.60
N HIS A 238 -23.24 -20.44 1.33
CA HIS A 238 -22.53 -20.29 0.07
C HIS A 238 -22.64 -21.57 -0.76
N TYR A 239 -23.10 -21.40 -2.00
CA TYR A 239 -23.15 -22.45 -3.00
C TYR A 239 -22.13 -22.16 -4.08
N GLU A 240 -21.35 -23.18 -4.45
CA GLU A 240 -20.59 -23.15 -5.70
C GLU A 240 -21.56 -23.46 -6.84
N VAL A 241 -21.62 -22.55 -7.80
CA VAL A 241 -22.51 -22.62 -8.96
C VAL A 241 -21.66 -22.57 -10.21
N ARG A 242 -21.92 -23.49 -11.14
CA ARG A 242 -21.31 -23.48 -12.47
C ARG A 242 -22.41 -23.78 -13.48
N GLU A 243 -22.25 -23.33 -14.72
CA GLU A 243 -23.25 -23.57 -15.77
C GLU A 243 -23.38 -25.07 -16.13
N ASP A 244 -22.26 -25.80 -16.03
CA ASP A 244 -22.11 -27.19 -16.47
C ASP A 244 -22.17 -28.19 -15.30
N ALA A 245 -22.38 -27.73 -14.05
CA ALA A 245 -22.38 -28.59 -12.87
C ALA A 245 -23.59 -28.32 -11.97
N GLN A 246 -23.96 -29.33 -11.19
CA GLN A 246 -24.99 -29.14 -10.16
C GLN A 246 -24.47 -28.23 -9.05
N PRO A 247 -25.31 -27.32 -8.54
CA PRO A 247 -24.92 -26.44 -7.44
C PRO A 247 -24.64 -27.25 -6.18
N SER A 248 -23.55 -26.92 -5.48
CA SER A 248 -23.15 -27.63 -4.25
C SER A 248 -22.94 -26.64 -3.11
N LEU A 249 -23.45 -26.98 -1.91
CA LEU A 249 -23.25 -26.18 -0.72
C LEU A 249 -21.81 -26.34 -0.24
N THR A 250 -21.06 -25.25 -0.20
CA THR A 250 -19.63 -25.26 0.19
C THR A 250 -19.44 -24.86 1.64
N GLU A 251 -20.17 -23.85 2.11
CA GLU A 251 -20.02 -23.32 3.47
C GLU A 251 -21.35 -22.81 4.02
N ALA A 252 -21.52 -22.98 5.34
CA ALA A 252 -22.61 -22.38 6.12
C ALA A 252 -22.00 -21.69 7.34
N THR A 253 -22.21 -20.39 7.46
CA THR A 253 -21.59 -19.54 8.48
C THR A 253 -22.63 -18.66 9.15
N SER A 254 -22.60 -18.58 10.47
CA SER A 254 -23.42 -17.62 11.22
C SER A 254 -22.75 -16.25 11.17
N VAL A 255 -23.41 -15.28 10.54
CA VAL A 255 -22.88 -13.92 10.30
C VAL A 255 -23.50 -12.87 11.22
N SER A 256 -24.59 -13.22 11.91
CA SER A 256 -25.18 -12.39 12.97
C SER A 256 -25.15 -13.14 14.31
N PRO A 257 -24.23 -12.80 15.23
CA PRO A 257 -24.12 -13.45 16.54
C PRO A 257 -25.36 -13.25 17.43
N SER A 258 -26.11 -12.17 17.20
CA SER A 258 -27.37 -11.85 17.89
C SER A 258 -28.57 -12.62 17.33
N GLY A 259 -28.39 -13.41 16.27
CA GLY A 259 -29.47 -14.09 15.55
C GLY A 259 -30.35 -13.13 14.73
N ALA A 260 -29.87 -11.91 14.47
CA ALA A 260 -30.61 -10.94 13.68
C ALA A 260 -30.64 -11.39 12.20
N SER A 261 -31.77 -11.18 11.54
CA SER A 261 -31.95 -11.55 10.15
C SER A 261 -30.96 -10.82 9.23
N VAL A 262 -30.42 -11.53 8.24
CA VAL A 262 -29.67 -10.93 7.14
C VAL A 262 -30.66 -10.21 6.24
N THR A 263 -30.57 -8.89 6.11
CA THR A 263 -31.54 -8.10 5.35
C THR A 263 -31.03 -7.70 3.97
N ALA A 264 -29.71 -7.53 3.82
CA ALA A 264 -29.08 -7.14 2.57
C ALA A 264 -27.72 -7.82 2.40
N LEU A 265 -27.42 -8.22 1.17
CA LEU A 265 -26.14 -8.80 0.76
C LEU A 265 -25.64 -8.07 -0.49
N SER A 266 -24.35 -7.79 -0.55
CA SER A 266 -23.73 -7.21 -1.74
C SER A 266 -22.25 -7.57 -1.84
N TYR A 267 -21.84 -8.10 -2.99
CA TYR A 267 -20.42 -8.23 -3.30
C TYR A 267 -19.84 -6.87 -3.67
N LEU A 268 -18.68 -6.55 -3.11
CA LEU A 268 -17.90 -5.38 -3.51
C LEU A 268 -17.11 -5.71 -4.78
N ILE A 269 -16.60 -4.68 -5.45
CA ILE A 269 -15.76 -4.83 -6.64
C ILE A 269 -14.67 -5.90 -6.42
N GLY A 270 -14.43 -6.77 -7.39
CA GLY A 270 -13.46 -7.88 -7.28
C GLY A 270 -14.00 -9.17 -6.64
N ASP A 271 -15.26 -9.21 -6.18
CA ASP A 271 -15.99 -10.43 -5.75
C ASP A 271 -15.42 -11.22 -4.56
N ARG A 272 -14.41 -10.69 -3.85
CA ARG A 272 -13.85 -11.39 -2.67
C ARG A 272 -14.46 -10.90 -1.36
N SER A 273 -14.98 -9.68 -1.34
CA SER A 273 -15.58 -9.05 -0.17
C SER A 273 -17.09 -9.05 -0.27
N LEU A 274 -17.75 -9.70 0.69
CA LEU A 274 -19.21 -9.70 0.82
C LEU A 274 -19.63 -8.76 1.96
N ALA A 275 -20.31 -7.68 1.61
CA ALA A 275 -20.95 -6.78 2.56
C ALA A 275 -22.31 -7.33 2.98
N ILE A 276 -22.57 -7.33 4.29
CA ILE A 276 -23.75 -7.92 4.93
C ILE A 276 -24.39 -6.87 5.84
N GLY A 277 -25.69 -6.66 5.65
CA GLY A 277 -26.53 -5.81 6.49
C GLY A 277 -27.52 -6.68 7.26
N SER A 278 -27.81 -6.29 8.51
CA SER A 278 -28.74 -7.01 9.37
C SER A 278 -29.95 -6.17 9.79
N SER A 279 -30.96 -6.86 10.31
CA SER A 279 -32.12 -6.21 10.94
C SER A 279 -31.80 -5.51 12.25
N ALA A 280 -30.67 -5.81 12.89
CA ALA A 280 -30.20 -5.09 14.07
C ALA A 280 -29.54 -3.73 13.71
N GLY A 281 -29.33 -3.45 12.43
CA GLY A 281 -28.60 -2.26 11.96
C GLY A 281 -27.11 -2.51 11.72
N ASP A 282 -26.58 -3.69 12.08
CA ASP A 282 -25.17 -4.01 11.88
C ASP A 282 -24.81 -4.10 10.40
N VAL A 283 -23.64 -3.54 10.05
CA VAL A 283 -23.03 -3.64 8.73
C VAL A 283 -21.64 -4.25 8.90
N SER A 284 -21.36 -5.31 8.15
CA SER A 284 -20.08 -6.03 8.22
C SER A 284 -19.61 -6.47 6.84
N VAL A 285 -18.30 -6.65 6.68
CA VAL A 285 -17.70 -7.23 5.48
C VAL A 285 -16.98 -8.52 5.85
N TRP A 286 -17.28 -9.56 5.09
CA TRP A 286 -16.72 -10.90 5.22
C TRP A 286 -15.93 -11.26 3.97
N MET A 287 -14.83 -11.99 4.13
CA MET A 287 -13.99 -12.43 3.03
C MET A 287 -13.58 -13.90 3.21
N PRO A 288 -13.33 -14.65 2.13
CA PRO A 288 -12.77 -15.99 2.21
C PRO A 288 -11.28 -15.92 2.57
N VAL A 289 -10.94 -16.50 3.73
CA VAL A 289 -9.57 -16.56 4.26
C VAL A 289 -9.08 -18.01 4.29
N ARG A 290 -7.84 -18.26 3.85
CA ARG A 290 -7.24 -19.60 3.94
C ARG A 290 -7.04 -20.02 5.40
N GLN A 291 -7.40 -21.25 5.76
CA GLN A 291 -7.28 -21.73 7.14
C GLN A 291 -5.84 -22.01 7.59
N ALA A 292 -4.98 -22.44 6.66
CA ALA A 292 -3.58 -22.74 6.92
C ALA A 292 -2.78 -22.58 5.62
N GLN A 293 -1.50 -22.25 5.74
CA GLN A 293 -0.60 -21.94 4.63
C GLN A 293 -0.45 -23.08 3.59
N GLU A 294 -0.76 -24.32 4.00
CA GLU A 294 -0.72 -25.53 3.14
C GLU A 294 -2.11 -26.06 2.73
N SER A 295 -3.21 -25.49 3.25
CA SER A 295 -4.56 -25.93 2.89
C SER A 295 -5.14 -25.09 1.75
N SER A 296 -5.77 -25.74 0.77
CA SER A 296 -6.56 -25.07 -0.27
C SER A 296 -7.93 -24.60 0.22
N THR A 297 -8.33 -24.95 1.43
CA THR A 297 -9.64 -24.60 1.97
C THR A 297 -9.68 -23.17 2.50
N THR A 298 -10.60 -22.38 1.96
CA THR A 298 -10.96 -21.05 2.46
C THR A 298 -12.22 -21.11 3.30
N ARG A 299 -12.33 -20.24 4.30
CA ARG A 299 -13.57 -20.01 5.04
C ARG A 299 -13.88 -18.52 5.12
N PHE A 300 -15.16 -18.17 5.03
CA PHE A 300 -15.61 -16.81 5.24
C PHE A 300 -15.36 -16.39 6.69
N ARG A 301 -14.61 -15.30 6.88
CA ARG A 301 -14.36 -14.68 8.18
C ARG A 301 -14.79 -13.22 8.17
N LEU A 302 -15.25 -12.77 9.33
CA LEU A 302 -15.52 -11.36 9.58
C LEU A 302 -14.19 -10.59 9.52
N ILE A 303 -14.09 -9.64 8.60
CA ILE A 303 -12.89 -8.83 8.41
C ILE A 303 -13.10 -7.42 8.97
N HIS A 304 -14.23 -6.81 8.63
CA HIS A 304 -14.55 -5.45 9.04
C HIS A 304 -15.97 -5.35 9.60
N GLN A 305 -16.11 -4.56 10.65
CA GLN A 305 -17.39 -4.16 11.22
C GLN A 305 -17.45 -2.64 11.19
N PHE A 306 -18.58 -2.12 10.72
CA PHE A 306 -18.80 -0.69 10.50
C PHE A 306 -19.75 -0.12 11.56
N ASP A 307 -19.93 1.20 11.54
CA ASP A 307 -20.91 1.83 12.42
C ASP A 307 -22.32 1.32 12.09
N ALA A 308 -23.00 0.80 13.09
CA ALA A 308 -24.36 0.29 12.95
C ALA A 308 -25.35 1.43 12.67
N HIS A 309 -26.36 1.11 11.86
CA HIS A 309 -27.53 1.96 11.68
C HIS A 309 -28.38 1.98 12.96
N PRO A 310 -29.11 3.07 13.24
CA PRO A 310 -30.06 3.13 14.35
C PRO A 310 -31.31 2.26 14.10
N SER A 311 -31.49 1.76 12.87
CA SER A 311 -32.64 0.96 12.45
C SER A 311 -32.21 -0.13 11.46
N PRO A 312 -33.07 -1.14 11.16
CA PRO A 312 -32.74 -2.22 10.23
C PRO A 312 -32.16 -1.74 8.90
N VAL A 313 -31.03 -2.32 8.48
CA VAL A 313 -30.45 -2.07 7.16
C VAL A 313 -31.39 -2.67 6.11
N THR A 314 -31.72 -1.93 5.06
CA THR A 314 -32.66 -2.39 4.03
C THR A 314 -31.97 -2.75 2.72
N VAL A 315 -30.87 -2.07 2.39
CA VAL A 315 -30.19 -2.21 1.10
C VAL A 315 -28.72 -1.83 1.23
N ILE A 316 -27.89 -2.50 0.42
CA ILE A 316 -26.47 -2.20 0.22
C ILE A 316 -26.26 -2.00 -1.28
N SER A 317 -25.59 -0.93 -1.68
CA SER A 317 -25.15 -0.72 -3.06
C SER A 317 -23.63 -0.54 -3.11
N PRO A 318 -22.90 -1.36 -3.88
CA PRO A 318 -21.46 -1.23 -4.02
C PRO A 318 -21.09 -0.13 -5.02
N SER A 319 -19.88 0.40 -4.91
CA SER A 319 -19.22 1.20 -5.93
C SER A 319 -18.74 0.31 -7.08
N LEU A 320 -18.74 0.86 -8.29
CA LEU A 320 -18.25 0.16 -9.49
C LEU A 320 -16.79 0.50 -9.83
N ARG A 321 -16.14 1.36 -9.03
CA ARG A 321 -14.76 1.84 -9.30
C ARG A 321 -13.78 1.58 -8.18
N ASP A 322 -14.26 1.37 -6.97
CA ASP A 322 -13.44 1.20 -5.78
C ASP A 322 -14.15 0.32 -4.74
N LYS A 323 -13.49 0.08 -3.60
CA LYS A 323 -14.00 -0.75 -2.51
C LYS A 323 -15.03 -0.02 -1.62
N GLY A 324 -15.61 1.08 -2.11
CA GLY A 324 -16.67 1.83 -1.46
C GLY A 324 -18.04 1.18 -1.60
N PHE A 325 -18.91 1.41 -0.63
CA PHE A 325 -20.32 1.01 -0.73
C PHE A 325 -21.19 1.88 0.16
N ILE A 326 -22.48 1.93 -0.15
CA ILE A 326 -23.46 2.72 0.58
C ILE A 326 -24.58 1.82 1.12
N THR A 327 -25.10 2.17 2.29
CA THR A 327 -26.16 1.43 2.96
C THR A 327 -27.31 2.35 3.32
N GLY A 328 -28.54 1.85 3.20
CA GLY A 328 -29.77 2.52 3.57
C GLY A 328 -30.50 1.77 4.68
N ASP A 329 -31.30 2.49 5.48
CA ASP A 329 -32.11 1.88 6.54
C ASP A 329 -33.60 2.25 6.48
N THR A 330 -34.37 1.68 7.41
CA THR A 330 -35.82 1.91 7.53
C THR A 330 -36.23 3.30 8.00
N GLN A 331 -35.32 4.11 8.52
CA GLN A 331 -35.57 5.52 8.89
C GLN A 331 -35.07 6.49 7.81
N GLY A 332 -34.53 5.96 6.72
CA GLY A 332 -34.04 6.73 5.59
C GLY A 332 -32.61 7.23 5.74
N ASN A 333 -31.87 6.78 6.76
CA ASN A 333 -30.47 7.17 6.90
C ASN A 333 -29.63 6.47 5.83
N LEU A 334 -28.68 7.21 5.27
CA LEU A 334 -27.74 6.73 4.27
C LEU A 334 -26.32 6.84 4.80
N PHE A 335 -25.62 5.72 4.91
CA PHE A 335 -24.22 5.69 5.33
C PHE A 335 -23.33 5.30 4.15
N VAL A 336 -22.18 5.97 4.04
CA VAL A 336 -21.14 5.67 3.05
C VAL A 336 -19.99 5.00 3.77
N HIS A 337 -19.57 3.84 3.29
CA HIS A 337 -18.51 3.03 3.87
C HIS A 337 -17.41 2.77 2.84
N TYR A 338 -16.23 2.40 3.33
CA TYR A 338 -15.15 1.94 2.49
C TYR A 338 -14.44 0.76 3.13
N SER A 339 -14.35 -0.35 2.39
CA SER A 339 -13.94 -1.63 2.94
C SER A 339 -12.49 -1.61 3.45
N THR A 340 -11.54 -1.23 2.60
CA THR A 340 -10.09 -1.27 2.90
C THR A 340 -9.70 -0.41 4.10
N SER A 341 -10.36 0.72 4.31
CA SER A 341 -10.09 1.59 5.46
C SER A 341 -10.89 1.21 6.70
N ALA A 342 -11.85 0.29 6.59
CA ALA A 342 -12.77 -0.13 7.64
C ALA A 342 -13.49 1.05 8.30
N GLN A 343 -13.89 2.05 7.51
CA GLN A 343 -14.54 3.26 8.01
C GLN A 343 -15.92 3.47 7.42
N THR A 344 -16.82 3.93 8.29
CA THR A 344 -18.03 4.65 7.90
C THR A 344 -17.65 6.12 7.69
N LEU A 345 -17.53 6.50 6.42
CA LEU A 345 -16.98 7.76 5.97
C LEU A 345 -17.98 8.91 6.13
N LEU A 346 -19.25 8.70 5.77
CA LEU A 346 -20.28 9.72 5.83
C LEU A 346 -21.58 9.13 6.36
N LYS A 347 -22.31 9.91 7.16
CA LYS A 347 -23.65 9.58 7.65
C LYS A 347 -24.60 10.71 7.29
N LEU A 348 -25.58 10.42 6.44
CA LEU A 348 -26.64 11.33 6.05
C LEU A 348 -27.93 10.88 6.76
N GLN A 349 -28.54 11.80 7.51
CA GLN A 349 -29.80 11.54 8.18
C GLN A 349 -30.95 11.62 7.16
N GLY A 350 -31.87 10.68 7.26
CA GLY A 350 -33.03 10.60 6.37
C GLY A 350 -34.25 11.37 6.84
N ASN A 351 -35.29 11.35 6.01
CA ASN A 351 -36.58 11.99 6.26
C ASN A 351 -37.57 11.08 7.03
N GLN A 352 -37.07 10.10 7.81
CA GLN A 352 -37.90 9.10 8.52
C GLN A 352 -38.75 8.20 7.60
N GLN A 353 -38.43 8.14 6.30
CA GLN A 353 -39.05 7.25 5.33
C GLN A 353 -38.10 6.08 5.01
N ALA A 354 -38.62 4.86 4.92
CA ALA A 354 -37.77 3.69 4.71
C ALA A 354 -37.17 3.67 3.31
N ILE A 355 -35.84 3.57 3.20
CA ILE A 355 -35.18 3.37 1.90
C ILE A 355 -35.46 1.93 1.45
N ARG A 356 -36.08 1.76 0.29
CA ARG A 356 -36.40 0.44 -0.29
C ARG A 356 -35.33 -0.04 -1.25
N THR A 357 -34.79 0.87 -2.05
CA THR A 357 -33.67 0.60 -2.95
C THR A 357 -32.75 1.81 -2.98
N LEU A 358 -31.47 1.54 -3.18
CA LEU A 358 -30.41 2.51 -3.20
C LEU A 358 -29.45 2.15 -4.32
N THR A 359 -28.90 3.14 -5.01
CA THR A 359 -27.86 2.91 -6.02
C THR A 359 -26.79 3.97 -5.92
N PHE A 360 -25.56 3.51 -5.82
CA PHE A 360 -24.37 4.33 -5.90
C PHE A 360 -24.13 4.72 -7.38
N SER A 361 -23.79 5.97 -7.66
CA SER A 361 -23.45 6.41 -9.01
C SER A 361 -22.27 5.59 -9.55
N PRO A 362 -22.20 5.34 -10.86
CA PRO A 362 -21.07 4.63 -11.46
C PRO A 362 -19.70 5.27 -11.17
N LYS A 363 -19.66 6.58 -10.90
CA LYS A 363 -18.44 7.33 -10.57
C LYS A 363 -18.13 7.42 -9.07
N ALA A 364 -19.00 6.86 -8.21
CA ALA A 364 -18.94 6.97 -6.75
C ALA A 364 -19.01 8.41 -6.21
N ASP A 365 -19.66 9.31 -6.96
CA ASP A 365 -19.77 10.74 -6.69
C ASP A 365 -21.23 11.21 -6.42
N GLY A 366 -22.17 10.29 -6.30
CA GLY A 366 -23.57 10.57 -6.00
C GLY A 366 -24.35 9.30 -5.75
N ALA A 367 -25.59 9.41 -5.28
CA ALA A 367 -26.46 8.26 -5.06
C ALA A 367 -27.93 8.60 -5.32
N VAL A 368 -28.74 7.60 -5.64
CA VAL A 368 -30.19 7.71 -5.72
C VAL A 368 -30.85 6.69 -4.81
N ALA A 369 -31.81 7.14 -3.99
CA ALA A 369 -32.60 6.31 -3.09
C ALA A 369 -34.08 6.40 -3.44
N LEU A 370 -34.80 5.28 -3.35
CA LEU A 370 -36.26 5.25 -3.41
C LEU A 370 -36.82 4.98 -2.02
N THR A 371 -37.76 5.81 -1.58
CA THR A 371 -38.46 5.60 -0.31
C THR A 371 -39.70 4.72 -0.49
N ASP A 372 -40.23 4.21 0.62
CA ASP A 372 -41.49 3.46 0.66
C ASP A 372 -42.72 4.28 0.23
N GLN A 373 -42.65 5.61 0.31
CA GLN A 373 -43.69 6.51 -0.22
C GLN A 373 -43.55 6.80 -1.72
N GLY A 374 -42.51 6.27 -2.37
CA GLY A 374 -42.25 6.49 -3.80
C GLY A 374 -41.44 7.73 -4.11
N GLU A 375 -40.83 8.39 -3.11
CA GLU A 375 -39.95 9.53 -3.34
C GLU A 375 -38.56 9.06 -3.81
N LEU A 376 -38.07 9.68 -4.87
CA LEU A 376 -36.71 9.51 -5.38
C LEU A 376 -35.83 10.63 -4.84
N LEU A 377 -34.91 10.29 -3.96
CA LEU A 377 -33.97 11.22 -3.33
C LEU A 377 -32.61 11.09 -4.00
N THR A 378 -32.05 12.19 -4.50
CA THR A 378 -30.71 12.23 -5.10
C THR A 378 -29.72 12.91 -4.18
N TYR A 379 -28.53 12.33 -4.07
CA TYR A 379 -27.45 12.79 -3.20
C TYR A 379 -26.20 13.05 -4.04
N ALA A 380 -25.53 14.17 -3.80
CA ALA A 380 -24.17 14.39 -4.24
C ALA A 380 -23.21 13.93 -3.14
N ILE A 381 -22.21 13.13 -3.49
CA ILE A 381 -21.21 12.61 -2.55
C ILE A 381 -19.84 12.99 -3.07
N ARG A 382 -19.04 13.67 -2.25
CA ARG A 382 -17.68 14.05 -2.58
C ARG A 382 -16.72 13.44 -1.58
N ASN A 383 -15.97 12.45 -2.04
CA ASN A 383 -14.95 11.79 -1.27
C ASN A 383 -13.74 11.43 -2.15
N PRO A 384 -12.74 12.32 -2.27
CA PRO A 384 -11.65 12.15 -3.22
C PRO A 384 -10.61 11.11 -2.80
N HIS A 385 -10.52 10.76 -1.51
CA HIS A 385 -9.45 9.93 -0.95
C HIS A 385 -9.96 8.90 0.08
N PRO A 386 -10.94 8.03 -0.28
CA PRO A 386 -11.56 7.10 0.68
C PRO A 386 -10.63 6.02 1.24
N GLU A 387 -9.60 5.63 0.48
CA GLU A 387 -8.65 4.59 0.85
C GLU A 387 -7.61 5.02 1.91
N THR A 388 -7.53 6.32 2.21
CA THR A 388 -6.51 6.87 3.10
C THR A 388 -7.05 7.31 4.44
N THR A 389 -6.45 6.78 5.50
CA THR A 389 -6.64 7.23 6.87
C THR A 389 -5.31 7.13 7.59
N PHE A 390 -5.17 7.77 8.76
CA PHE A 390 -3.97 7.57 9.57
C PHE A 390 -3.74 6.08 9.92
N ALA A 391 -4.83 5.31 10.09
CA ALA A 391 -4.74 3.89 10.34
C ALA A 391 -4.23 3.11 9.11
N THR A 392 -4.77 3.36 7.91
CA THR A 392 -4.34 2.60 6.71
C THR A 392 -2.89 2.88 6.31
N LEU A 393 -2.35 4.05 6.67
CA LEU A 393 -0.97 4.43 6.36
C LEU A 393 0.06 3.81 7.33
N PHE A 394 -0.30 3.58 8.60
CA PHE A 394 0.66 3.22 9.65
C PHE A 394 0.33 1.94 10.44
N LYS A 395 -0.91 1.48 10.45
CA LYS A 395 -1.33 0.21 11.08
C LYS A 395 -1.45 -0.89 10.01
N PRO A 396 -1.31 -2.17 10.40
CA PRO A 396 -1.54 -3.26 9.46
C PRO A 396 -3.01 -3.28 9.04
N VAL A 397 -3.25 -3.52 7.76
CA VAL A 397 -4.59 -3.55 7.15
C VAL A 397 -4.83 -4.96 6.61
N TRP A 398 -6.06 -5.43 6.72
CA TRP A 398 -6.45 -6.69 6.12
C TRP A 398 -6.86 -6.45 4.68
N TYR A 399 -6.01 -6.88 3.74
CA TYR A 399 -6.28 -6.77 2.31
C TYR A 399 -6.87 -8.07 1.76
N GLU A 400 -7.56 -7.98 0.63
CA GLU A 400 -8.12 -9.15 -0.02
C GLU A 400 -7.03 -10.17 -0.41
N GLY A 401 -7.29 -11.45 -0.11
CA GLY A 401 -6.36 -12.55 -0.34
C GLY A 401 -5.27 -12.73 0.72
N TYR A 402 -5.20 -11.87 1.74
CA TYR A 402 -4.27 -12.03 2.86
C TYR A 402 -4.91 -12.83 4.00
N GLU A 403 -4.07 -13.60 4.68
CA GLU A 403 -4.49 -14.46 5.81
C GLU A 403 -4.62 -13.68 7.13
N LYS A 404 -4.00 -12.51 7.22
CA LYS A 404 -3.94 -11.65 8.39
C LYS A 404 -3.69 -10.19 7.98
N PRO A 405 -3.90 -9.22 8.88
CA PRO A 405 -3.53 -7.84 8.64
C PRO A 405 -2.01 -7.69 8.45
N GLU A 406 -1.59 -7.00 7.39
CA GLU A 406 -0.18 -6.76 7.09
C GLU A 406 0.05 -5.32 6.63
N HIS A 407 1.29 -4.83 6.75
CA HIS A 407 1.68 -3.58 6.12
C HIS A 407 2.18 -3.85 4.72
N VAL A 408 1.48 -3.33 3.73
CA VAL A 408 1.80 -3.55 2.32
C VAL A 408 1.82 -2.21 1.60
N TRP A 409 2.84 -2.02 0.78
CA TRP A 409 2.86 -0.97 -0.24
C TRP A 409 2.69 -1.60 -1.62
N GLN A 410 1.58 -1.28 -2.27
CA GLN A 410 1.28 -1.67 -3.65
C GLN A 410 0.32 -0.63 -4.22
N SER A 411 0.83 0.25 -5.07
CA SER A 411 0.09 1.39 -5.61
C SER A 411 -0.67 1.10 -6.89
N SER A 412 -0.33 0.03 -7.59
CA SER A 412 -1.02 -0.42 -8.81
C SER A 412 -0.93 -1.94 -8.99
N SER A 413 -1.83 -2.47 -9.82
CA SER A 413 -1.72 -3.80 -10.41
C SER A 413 -2.20 -3.77 -11.86
N GLY A 414 -2.04 -4.89 -12.58
CA GLY A 414 -2.55 -5.04 -13.94
C GLY A 414 -4.04 -5.35 -14.04
N ALA A 415 -4.78 -5.40 -12.94
CA ALA A 415 -6.22 -5.68 -12.91
C ALA A 415 -7.03 -4.42 -12.60
N ASP A 416 -8.22 -4.30 -13.20
CA ASP A 416 -9.10 -3.13 -13.06
C ASP A 416 -9.85 -3.08 -11.71
N ASP A 417 -9.96 -4.20 -11.00
CA ASP A 417 -10.60 -4.36 -9.68
C ASP A 417 -9.63 -4.18 -8.49
N PHE A 418 -8.50 -3.51 -8.76
CA PHE A 418 -7.37 -3.43 -7.85
C PHE A 418 -7.66 -2.69 -6.53
N GLU A 419 -7.30 -3.34 -5.42
CA GLU A 419 -7.27 -2.73 -4.09
C GLU A 419 -5.93 -2.04 -3.83
N ALA A 420 -5.91 -0.71 -3.83
CA ALA A 420 -4.71 0.07 -3.56
C ALA A 420 -4.24 -0.07 -2.10
N LYS A 421 -2.93 -0.32 -1.91
CA LYS A 421 -2.31 -0.57 -0.61
C LYS A 421 -1.24 0.48 -0.34
N PHE A 422 -1.52 1.41 0.57
CA PHE A 422 -0.67 2.58 0.81
C PHE A 422 0.07 2.56 2.16
N GLY A 423 0.33 1.38 2.72
CA GLY A 423 1.07 1.27 3.99
C GLY A 423 2.48 1.85 3.85
N LEU A 424 2.80 2.88 4.65
CA LEU A 424 4.09 3.59 4.60
C LEU A 424 5.18 2.91 5.43
N ILE A 425 4.80 2.03 6.37
CA ILE A 425 5.73 1.32 7.26
C ILE A 425 6.79 0.50 6.50
N PRO A 426 6.48 -0.27 5.44
CA PRO A 426 7.50 -1.01 4.69
C PRO A 426 8.54 -0.09 4.05
N LEU A 427 8.14 1.12 3.62
CA LEU A 427 9.04 2.11 3.04
C LEU A 427 9.94 2.76 4.09
N ILE A 428 9.38 3.09 5.26
CA ILE A 428 10.13 3.60 6.42
C ILE A 428 11.14 2.54 6.89
N PHE A 429 10.69 1.30 7.00
CA PHE A 429 11.51 0.15 7.37
C PHE A 429 12.66 -0.03 6.38
N GLY A 430 12.39 -0.01 5.07
CA GLY A 430 13.43 -0.08 4.04
C GLY A 430 14.45 1.05 4.15
N THR A 431 14.02 2.30 4.38
CA THR A 431 14.92 3.45 4.60
C THR A 431 15.85 3.21 5.79
N LEU A 432 15.31 2.72 6.91
CA LEU A 432 16.10 2.42 8.10
C LEU A 432 17.04 1.24 7.88
N LYS A 433 16.56 0.16 7.26
CA LYS A 433 17.34 -1.04 6.94
C LYS A 433 18.56 -0.72 6.08
N GLY A 434 18.35 0.00 4.97
CA GLY A 434 19.44 0.41 4.08
C GLY A 434 20.45 1.31 4.78
N THR A 435 19.96 2.31 5.53
CA THR A 435 20.79 3.22 6.30
C THR A 435 21.63 2.48 7.35
N LEU A 436 21.01 1.56 8.10
CA LEU A 436 21.68 0.79 9.14
C LEU A 436 22.86 -0.02 8.55
N TYR A 437 22.61 -0.75 7.46
CA TYR A 437 23.65 -1.59 6.84
C TYR A 437 24.76 -0.77 6.18
N ALA A 438 24.43 0.37 5.57
CA ALA A 438 25.43 1.29 5.06
C ALA A 438 26.32 1.86 6.18
N MET A 439 25.71 2.23 7.31
CA MET A 439 26.43 2.81 8.45
C MET A 439 27.28 1.78 9.21
N LEU A 440 26.81 0.53 9.30
CA LEU A 440 27.57 -0.59 9.88
C LEU A 440 28.89 -0.80 9.14
N LEU A 441 28.91 -0.60 7.82
CA LEU A 441 30.12 -0.65 7.01
C LEU A 441 30.92 0.67 7.05
N ALA A 442 30.25 1.80 6.85
CA ALA A 442 30.90 3.09 6.65
C ALA A 442 31.57 3.64 7.93
N VAL A 443 30.89 3.55 9.08
CA VAL A 443 31.38 4.16 10.32
C VAL A 443 32.69 3.53 10.78
N PRO A 444 32.82 2.19 10.94
CA PRO A 444 34.09 1.62 11.38
C PRO A 444 35.22 1.92 10.41
N LEU A 445 34.98 1.77 9.10
CA LEU A 445 36.01 1.99 8.09
C LEU A 445 36.49 3.45 8.04
N ALA A 446 35.55 4.40 8.06
CA ALA A 446 35.86 5.82 8.02
C ALA A 446 36.53 6.30 9.32
N LEU A 447 36.05 5.88 10.48
CA LEU A 447 36.61 6.29 11.77
C LEU A 447 38.00 5.69 12.00
N LEU A 448 38.18 4.40 11.75
CA LEU A 448 39.51 3.77 11.89
C LEU A 448 40.50 4.36 10.88
N GLY A 449 40.05 4.63 9.65
CA GLY A 449 40.86 5.34 8.66
C GLY A 449 41.26 6.75 9.13
N ALA A 450 40.32 7.52 9.69
CA ALA A 450 40.57 8.88 10.17
C ALA A 450 41.51 8.89 11.39
N ILE A 451 41.34 7.95 12.32
CA ILE A 451 42.23 7.73 13.47
C ILE A 451 43.64 7.41 12.99
N TYR A 452 43.78 6.47 12.06
CA TYR A 452 45.08 6.08 11.55
C TYR A 452 45.79 7.25 10.84
N THR A 453 45.05 7.95 9.98
CA THR A 453 45.58 9.08 9.18
C THR A 453 45.98 10.27 10.05
N SER A 454 45.21 10.59 11.10
CA SER A 454 45.49 11.73 11.96
C SER A 454 46.61 11.47 12.97
N MET A 455 46.67 10.26 13.56
CA MET A 455 47.52 9.97 14.72
C MET A 455 48.72 9.07 14.46
N PHE A 456 48.70 8.22 13.44
CA PHE A 456 49.75 7.21 13.22
C PHE A 456 50.52 7.38 11.91
N MET A 457 49.86 7.90 10.87
CA MET A 457 50.42 8.06 9.53
C MET A 457 51.47 9.17 9.44
N HIS A 458 52.49 8.96 8.60
CA HIS A 458 53.50 9.98 8.31
C HIS A 458 52.91 11.19 7.54
N PRO A 459 53.28 12.45 7.85
CA PRO A 459 52.69 13.66 7.26
C PRO A 459 52.64 13.69 5.72
N ASN A 460 53.72 13.26 5.06
CA ASN A 460 53.78 13.23 3.58
C ASN A 460 52.77 12.26 2.95
N LEU A 461 52.43 11.17 3.63
CA LEU A 461 51.46 10.19 3.15
C LEU A 461 50.04 10.71 3.37
N ARG A 462 49.80 11.30 4.55
CA ARG A 462 48.54 11.98 4.88
C ARG A 462 48.19 13.06 3.86
N ALA A 463 49.18 13.87 3.44
CA ALA A 463 49.01 14.92 2.43
C ALA A 463 48.56 14.38 1.06
N LYS A 464 48.72 13.08 0.78
CA LYS A 464 48.25 12.42 -0.45
C LYS A 464 46.93 11.69 -0.23
N ILE A 465 46.81 10.91 0.84
CA ILE A 465 45.66 10.03 1.11
C ILE A 465 44.38 10.82 1.40
N LYS A 466 44.47 11.90 2.19
CA LYS A 466 43.29 12.70 2.54
C LYS A 466 42.58 13.26 1.29
N PRO A 467 43.27 13.97 0.37
CA PRO A 467 42.66 14.41 -0.88
C PRO A 467 42.08 13.27 -1.72
N THR A 468 42.73 12.10 -1.78
CA THR A 468 42.21 10.95 -2.53
C THR A 468 40.87 10.46 -1.99
N ILE A 469 40.73 10.37 -0.67
CA ILE A 469 39.47 9.98 -0.04
C ILE A 469 38.40 11.06 -0.26
N GLU A 470 38.76 12.34 -0.22
CA GLU A 470 37.81 13.43 -0.48
C GLU A 470 37.32 13.44 -1.94
N ILE A 471 38.19 13.14 -2.91
CA ILE A 471 37.81 12.99 -4.33
C ILE A 471 36.85 11.82 -4.52
N MET A 472 36.94 10.76 -3.71
CA MET A 472 36.01 9.64 -3.75
C MET A 472 34.55 10.07 -3.47
N ALA A 473 34.33 11.17 -2.73
CA ALA A 473 33.00 11.73 -2.48
C ALA A 473 32.33 12.35 -3.73
N ALA A 474 33.13 12.68 -4.76
CA ALA A 474 32.66 13.30 -5.99
C ALA A 474 32.09 12.29 -7.01
N LEU A 475 32.19 10.99 -6.73
CA LEU A 475 31.62 9.95 -7.60
C LEU A 475 30.09 10.07 -7.67
N PRO A 476 29.50 10.13 -8.88
CA PRO A 476 28.04 10.17 -9.02
C PRO A 476 27.37 8.92 -8.44
N THR A 477 26.39 9.12 -7.56
CA THR A 477 25.70 8.00 -6.88
C THR A 477 24.90 7.13 -7.85
N VAL A 478 24.44 7.68 -8.98
CA VAL A 478 23.80 6.93 -10.06
C VAL A 478 24.78 5.89 -10.66
N ILE A 479 26.04 6.27 -10.87
CA ILE A 479 27.05 5.35 -11.42
C ILE A 479 27.34 4.25 -10.39
N LEU A 480 27.45 4.61 -9.11
CA LEU A 480 27.64 3.63 -8.04
C LEU A 480 26.45 2.67 -7.92
N GLY A 481 25.22 3.17 -8.03
CA GLY A 481 24.01 2.34 -8.02
C GLY A 481 23.94 1.38 -9.21
N PHE A 482 24.28 1.88 -10.41
CA PHE A 482 24.32 1.07 -11.62
C PHE A 482 25.38 -0.03 -11.52
N LEU A 483 26.61 0.30 -11.11
CA LEU A 483 27.68 -0.68 -10.87
C LEU A 483 27.31 -1.66 -9.77
N ALA A 484 26.62 -1.20 -8.72
CA ALA A 484 26.16 -2.04 -7.63
C ALA A 484 25.17 -3.11 -8.12
N GLY A 485 24.17 -2.71 -8.89
CA GLY A 485 23.13 -3.61 -9.40
C GLY A 485 23.60 -4.54 -10.53
N LEU A 486 24.47 -4.07 -11.43
CA LEU A 486 24.86 -4.81 -12.63
C LEU A 486 26.16 -5.61 -12.48
N TRP A 487 27.09 -5.15 -11.63
CA TRP A 487 28.39 -5.80 -11.46
C TRP A 487 28.62 -6.32 -10.03
N LEU A 488 28.38 -5.50 -8.99
CA LEU A 488 28.66 -5.90 -7.62
C LEU A 488 27.70 -7.00 -7.14
N ALA A 489 26.40 -6.88 -7.40
CA ALA A 489 25.38 -7.86 -7.04
C ALA A 489 25.71 -9.29 -7.54
N PRO A 490 25.94 -9.52 -8.86
CA PRO A 490 26.33 -10.85 -9.34
C PRO A 490 27.71 -11.29 -8.82
N LEU A 491 28.64 -10.35 -8.58
CA LEU A 491 29.95 -10.67 -8.02
C LEU A 491 29.85 -11.18 -6.58
N LEU A 492 29.11 -10.48 -5.71
CA LEU A 492 28.89 -10.87 -4.33
C LEU A 492 28.16 -12.21 -4.23
N GLU A 493 27.17 -12.45 -5.10
CA GLU A 493 26.46 -13.73 -5.18
C GLU A 493 27.39 -14.91 -5.52
N ARG A 494 28.34 -14.72 -6.44
CA ARG A 494 29.31 -15.76 -6.85
C ARG A 494 30.38 -16.03 -5.80
N MET A 495 30.81 -14.99 -5.08
CA MET A 495 31.93 -15.04 -4.12
C MET A 495 31.44 -15.08 -2.67
N PHE A 496 30.15 -15.31 -2.42
CA PHE A 496 29.56 -15.27 -1.08
C PHE A 496 30.27 -16.17 -0.07
N PRO A 497 30.56 -17.46 -0.35
CA PRO A 497 31.30 -18.32 0.56
C PRO A 497 32.68 -17.76 0.93
N ALA A 498 33.41 -17.25 -0.06
CA ALA A 498 34.70 -16.60 0.16
C ALA A 498 34.57 -15.33 1.01
N ILE A 499 33.52 -14.52 0.83
CA ILE A 499 33.27 -13.32 1.65
C ILE A 499 33.08 -13.71 3.12
N VAL A 500 32.31 -14.78 3.40
CA VAL A 500 32.15 -15.30 4.76
C VAL A 500 33.50 -15.69 5.35
N ALA A 501 34.33 -16.43 4.60
CA ALA A 501 35.67 -16.79 5.04
C ALA A 501 36.59 -15.57 5.28
N MET A 502 36.50 -14.54 4.43
CA MET A 502 37.31 -13.32 4.56
C MET A 502 37.07 -12.60 5.90
N THR A 503 35.87 -12.68 6.48
CA THR A 503 35.58 -12.07 7.79
C THR A 503 36.44 -12.63 8.92
N VAL A 504 36.98 -13.85 8.76
CA VAL A 504 37.85 -14.52 9.73
C VAL A 504 39.30 -14.51 9.27
N VAL A 505 39.54 -14.90 8.01
CA VAL A 505 40.89 -15.09 7.47
C VAL A 505 41.67 -13.78 7.39
N VAL A 506 41.03 -12.67 7.01
CA VAL A 506 41.72 -11.38 6.87
C VAL A 506 42.15 -10.81 8.23
N PRO A 507 41.28 -10.71 9.26
CA PRO A 507 41.74 -10.29 10.59
C PRO A 507 42.82 -11.22 11.16
N LEU A 508 42.68 -12.54 10.98
CA LEU A 508 43.67 -13.50 11.45
C LEU A 508 45.03 -13.31 10.77
N SER A 509 45.06 -13.10 9.45
CA SER A 509 46.31 -12.89 8.73
C SER A 509 47.01 -11.58 9.12
N VAL A 510 46.23 -10.54 9.44
CA VAL A 510 46.76 -9.29 10.00
C VAL A 510 47.37 -9.52 11.39
N ILE A 511 46.69 -10.27 12.27
CA ILE A 511 47.20 -10.59 13.62
C ILE A 511 48.48 -11.42 13.50
N VAL A 512 48.48 -12.48 12.69
CA VAL A 512 49.65 -13.33 12.48
C VAL A 512 50.82 -12.51 11.93
N THR A 513 50.56 -11.65 10.95
CA THR A 513 51.61 -10.77 10.39
C THR A 513 52.14 -9.81 11.46
N ALA A 514 51.27 -9.23 12.29
CA ALA A 514 51.67 -8.35 13.38
C ALA A 514 52.52 -9.07 14.45
N VAL A 515 52.24 -10.35 14.72
CA VAL A 515 53.06 -11.19 15.63
C VAL A 515 54.40 -11.52 14.97
N LEU A 516 54.41 -11.97 13.71
CA LEU A 516 55.62 -12.26 12.95
C LEU A 516 56.53 -11.03 12.82
N TRP A 517 55.93 -9.84 12.72
CA TRP A 517 56.65 -8.57 12.70
C TRP A 517 57.53 -8.35 13.94
N GLN A 518 57.12 -8.84 15.11
CA GLN A 518 57.89 -8.71 16.35
C GLN A 518 59.15 -9.58 16.35
N TYR A 519 59.19 -10.62 15.52
CA TYR A 519 60.33 -11.54 15.39
C TYR A 519 61.27 -11.17 14.23
N LEU A 520 60.97 -10.12 13.46
CA LEU A 520 61.82 -9.71 12.33
C LEU A 520 63.15 -9.09 12.81
N PRO A 521 64.30 -9.39 12.15
CA PRO A 521 65.58 -8.79 12.48
C PRO A 521 65.55 -7.26 12.40
N ALA A 522 66.13 -6.58 13.38
CA ALA A 522 66.16 -5.11 13.47
C ALA A 522 66.75 -4.42 12.22
N ALA A 523 67.60 -5.11 11.46
CA ALA A 523 68.16 -4.63 10.19
C ALA A 523 67.09 -4.41 9.11
N ILE A 524 66.05 -5.24 9.07
CA ILE A 524 64.96 -5.14 8.08
C ILE A 524 63.96 -4.05 8.52
N VAL A 525 63.61 -4.04 9.81
CA VAL A 525 62.64 -3.07 10.37
C VAL A 525 63.15 -1.64 10.25
N ARG A 526 64.45 -1.40 10.49
CA ARG A 526 65.06 -0.06 10.38
C ARG A 526 65.11 0.50 8.95
N ARG A 527 64.98 -0.36 7.93
CA ARG A 527 64.97 0.06 6.52
C ARG A 527 63.64 0.72 6.12
N LEU A 528 62.58 0.50 6.90
CA LEU A 528 61.27 1.09 6.68
C LEU A 528 61.11 2.36 7.52
N ARG A 529 60.61 3.43 6.90
CA ARG A 529 60.38 4.69 7.60
C ARG A 529 59.24 4.53 8.61
N PRO A 530 59.33 5.15 9.81
CA PRO A 530 58.24 5.15 10.77
C PRO A 530 56.94 5.69 10.15
N GLY A 531 55.83 4.96 10.28
CA GLY A 531 54.52 5.30 9.70
C GLY A 531 54.22 4.68 8.34
N MET A 532 55.10 3.83 7.80
CA MET A 532 54.86 3.04 6.58
C MET A 532 54.42 1.59 6.85
N GLU A 533 54.28 1.18 8.10
CA GLU A 533 54.04 -0.21 8.51
C GLU A 533 52.71 -0.74 7.95
N SER A 534 51.69 0.10 7.80
CA SER A 534 50.41 -0.28 7.18
C SER A 534 50.53 -0.73 5.72
N PHE A 535 51.53 -0.25 4.97
CA PHE A 535 51.72 -0.68 3.59
C PHE A 535 52.24 -2.12 3.49
N VAL A 536 52.90 -2.63 4.54
CA VAL A 536 53.30 -4.04 4.61
C VAL A 536 52.09 -4.96 4.76
N LEU A 537 51.03 -4.47 5.40
CA LEU A 537 49.78 -5.23 5.55
C LEU A 537 48.98 -5.32 4.24
N ILE A 538 49.17 -4.39 3.29
CA ILE A 538 48.40 -4.39 2.03
C ILE A 538 48.63 -5.66 1.21
N PRO A 539 49.87 -6.08 0.89
CA PRO A 539 50.12 -7.36 0.21
C PRO A 539 49.57 -8.57 0.96
N VAL A 540 49.64 -8.57 2.30
CA VAL A 540 49.10 -9.66 3.13
C VAL A 540 47.59 -9.75 3.00
N VAL A 541 46.88 -8.62 3.10
CA VAL A 541 45.43 -8.57 2.92
C VAL A 541 45.05 -9.00 1.51
N ILE A 542 45.73 -8.48 0.47
CA ILE A 542 45.47 -8.88 -0.93
C ILE A 542 45.70 -10.38 -1.11
N CYS A 543 46.78 -10.94 -0.57
CA CYS A 543 47.07 -12.37 -0.65
C CYS A 543 46.01 -13.20 0.10
N SER A 544 45.58 -12.76 1.28
CA SER A 544 44.54 -13.43 2.07
C SER A 544 43.21 -13.45 1.32
N VAL A 545 42.82 -12.33 0.72
CA VAL A 545 41.63 -12.21 -0.13
C VAL A 545 41.76 -13.11 -1.34
N TRP A 546 42.89 -13.07 -2.05
CA TRP A 546 43.14 -13.90 -3.23
C TRP A 546 43.05 -15.40 -2.91
N ILE A 547 43.59 -15.85 -1.78
CA ILE A 547 43.46 -17.23 -1.30
C ILE A 547 41.99 -17.59 -1.03
N CYS A 548 41.23 -16.73 -0.33
CA CYS A 548 39.82 -16.99 -0.07
C CYS A 548 39.02 -17.11 -1.37
N LEU A 549 39.30 -16.28 -2.36
CA LEU A 549 38.65 -16.33 -3.68
C LEU A 549 39.03 -17.58 -4.47
N GLY A 550 40.31 -17.97 -4.47
CA GLY A 550 40.77 -19.19 -5.13
C GLY A 550 40.19 -20.46 -4.51
N LEU A 551 39.87 -20.43 -3.22
CA LEU A 551 39.30 -21.55 -2.46
C LEU A 551 37.77 -21.48 -2.31
N ASN A 552 37.07 -20.60 -3.05
CA ASN A 552 35.63 -20.36 -2.85
C ASN A 552 34.78 -21.64 -2.90
N GLN A 553 35.03 -22.52 -3.89
CA GLN A 553 34.26 -23.77 -4.04
C GLN A 553 34.54 -24.77 -2.91
N GLN A 554 35.79 -24.85 -2.44
CA GLN A 554 36.17 -25.69 -1.31
C GLN A 554 35.60 -25.16 0.00
N ILE A 555 35.54 -23.84 0.17
CA ILE A 555 34.90 -23.20 1.31
C ILE A 555 33.40 -23.47 1.28
N GLU A 556 32.76 -23.40 0.11
CA GLU A 556 31.33 -23.68 -0.03
C GLU A 556 30.98 -25.13 0.27
N SER A 557 31.76 -26.08 -0.25
CA SER A 557 31.54 -27.49 0.05
C SER A 557 31.76 -27.80 1.53
N PHE A 558 32.77 -27.19 2.15
CA PHE A 558 33.08 -27.37 3.57
C PHE A 558 32.04 -26.74 4.50
N LEU A 559 31.60 -25.51 4.23
CA LEU A 559 30.68 -24.77 5.12
C LEU A 559 29.20 -25.05 4.83
N PHE A 560 28.83 -25.27 3.57
CA PHE A 560 27.42 -25.27 3.14
C PHE A 560 26.99 -26.50 2.34
N GLY A 561 27.85 -27.51 2.19
CA GLY A 561 27.47 -28.73 1.45
C GLY A 561 27.26 -28.51 -0.06
N ALA A 562 28.06 -27.60 -0.65
CA ALA A 562 28.18 -27.31 -2.08
C ALA A 562 27.11 -26.41 -2.74
N ASP A 563 26.01 -26.10 -2.06
CA ASP A 563 25.09 -25.04 -2.48
C ASP A 563 24.62 -24.23 -1.27
N TYR A 564 25.22 -23.05 -1.08
CA TYR A 564 24.85 -22.19 0.05
C TYR A 564 23.40 -21.69 0.01
N LYS A 565 22.79 -21.57 -1.18
CA LYS A 565 21.41 -21.08 -1.30
C LYS A 565 20.42 -22.13 -0.85
N SER A 566 20.61 -23.37 -1.29
CA SER A 566 19.82 -24.51 -0.82
C SER A 566 20.01 -24.75 0.68
N TRP A 567 21.25 -24.60 1.17
CA TRP A 567 21.56 -24.71 2.59
C TRP A 567 20.81 -23.66 3.42
N PHE A 568 20.81 -22.38 3.00
CA PHE A 568 20.04 -21.31 3.66
C PHE A 568 18.53 -21.54 3.61
N ALA A 569 17.99 -21.98 2.48
CA ALA A 569 16.57 -22.26 2.35
C ALA A 569 16.13 -23.40 3.29
N THR A 570 16.93 -24.46 3.39
CA THR A 570 16.58 -25.66 4.16
C THR A 570 16.81 -25.49 5.67
N HIS A 571 17.91 -24.86 6.09
CA HIS A 571 18.27 -24.74 7.50
C HIS A 571 17.71 -23.48 8.17
N TRP A 572 17.70 -22.36 7.44
CA TRP A 572 17.34 -21.05 8.00
C TRP A 572 16.07 -20.45 7.39
N GLY A 573 15.47 -21.08 6.37
CA GLY A 573 14.31 -20.55 5.66
C GLY A 573 14.61 -19.24 4.91
N LEU A 574 15.89 -18.92 4.67
CA LEU A 574 16.30 -17.67 4.05
C LEU A 574 16.47 -17.83 2.54
N ARG A 575 15.96 -16.86 1.78
CA ARG A 575 16.17 -16.76 0.34
C ARG A 575 17.25 -15.71 0.06
N TYR A 576 18.17 -16.04 -0.85
CA TYR A 576 19.17 -15.11 -1.34
C TYR A 576 18.71 -14.48 -2.65
N ASP A 577 18.33 -13.21 -2.59
CA ASP A 577 18.07 -12.37 -3.75
C ASP A 577 19.39 -11.77 -4.24
N GLN A 578 19.62 -11.77 -5.55
CA GLN A 578 20.83 -11.18 -6.13
C GLN A 578 20.95 -9.68 -5.80
N ARG A 579 19.83 -8.95 -5.84
CA ARG A 579 19.72 -7.56 -5.42
C ARG A 579 19.17 -7.53 -4.00
N ASN A 580 19.99 -7.13 -3.05
CA ASN A 580 19.69 -7.26 -1.63
C ASN A 580 20.32 -6.14 -0.79
N ALA A 581 20.04 -6.19 0.51
CA ALA A 581 20.52 -5.20 1.46
C ALA A 581 22.04 -5.19 1.65
N LEU A 582 22.71 -6.34 1.49
CA LEU A 582 24.17 -6.43 1.56
C LEU A 582 24.83 -5.60 0.44
N VAL A 583 24.37 -5.77 -0.81
CA VAL A 583 24.88 -5.01 -1.97
C VAL A 583 24.75 -3.51 -1.73
N VAL A 584 23.59 -3.09 -1.23
CA VAL A 584 23.31 -1.68 -0.95
C VAL A 584 24.20 -1.18 0.19
N GLY A 585 24.35 -1.95 1.27
CA GLY A 585 25.24 -1.61 2.38
C GLY A 585 26.68 -1.37 1.93
N PHE A 586 27.20 -2.19 1.01
CA PHE A 586 28.53 -1.98 0.42
C PHE A 586 28.60 -0.72 -0.45
N ALA A 587 27.72 -0.58 -1.43
CA ALA A 587 27.76 0.53 -2.38
C ALA A 587 27.50 1.88 -1.73
N MET A 588 26.49 1.94 -0.86
CA MET A 588 26.10 3.12 -0.12
C MET A 588 27.10 3.44 0.99
N GLY A 589 27.59 2.42 1.69
CA GLY A 589 28.65 2.60 2.68
C GLY A 589 29.91 3.21 2.04
N PHE A 590 30.34 2.70 0.89
CA PHE A 590 31.44 3.27 0.11
C PHE A 590 31.22 4.75 -0.24
N ALA A 591 30.00 5.14 -0.64
CA ALA A 591 29.66 6.52 -0.95
C ALA A 591 29.69 7.45 0.27
N ILE A 592 29.41 6.94 1.47
CA ILE A 592 29.33 7.73 2.72
C ILE A 592 30.68 7.82 3.44
N VAL A 593 31.57 6.83 3.27
CA VAL A 593 32.90 6.78 3.91
C VAL A 593 33.69 8.09 3.80
N PRO A 594 33.82 8.75 2.61
CA PRO A 594 34.57 9.99 2.47
C PRO A 594 34.12 11.10 3.41
N ILE A 595 32.80 11.21 3.62
CA ILE A 595 32.18 12.29 4.38
C ILE A 595 32.46 12.09 5.87
N ILE A 596 32.23 10.87 6.36
CA ILE A 596 32.52 10.53 7.75
C ILE A 596 34.02 10.66 8.01
N PHE A 597 34.85 10.18 7.07
CA PHE A 597 36.31 10.22 7.19
C PHE A 597 36.84 11.65 7.26
N SER A 598 36.49 12.51 6.30
CA SER A 598 37.07 13.86 6.19
C SER A 598 36.72 14.71 7.42
N ILE A 599 35.46 14.69 7.85
CA ILE A 599 35.01 15.45 9.03
C ILE A 599 35.63 14.88 10.32
N SER A 600 35.72 13.54 10.45
CA SER A 600 36.33 12.92 11.63
C SER A 600 37.83 13.19 11.70
N GLU A 601 38.53 13.15 10.56
CA GLU A 601 39.96 13.41 10.46
C GLU A 601 40.28 14.86 10.83
N GLU A 602 39.45 15.81 10.38
CA GLU A 602 39.56 17.21 10.75
C GLU A 602 39.33 17.41 12.25
N ALA A 603 38.29 16.79 12.82
CA ALA A 603 38.00 16.83 14.25
C ALA A 603 39.19 16.30 15.09
N LEU A 604 39.78 15.18 14.68
CA LEU A 604 40.95 14.59 15.34
C LEU A 604 42.19 15.47 15.21
N SER A 605 42.37 16.11 14.07
CA SER A 605 43.55 16.92 13.76
C SER A 605 43.54 18.31 14.40
N ASN A 606 42.35 18.80 14.75
CA ASN A 606 42.15 20.06 15.44
C ASN A 606 42.40 19.97 16.94
N VAL A 607 42.62 18.76 17.49
CA VAL A 607 43.04 18.59 18.88
C VAL A 607 44.38 19.31 19.10
N PRO A 608 44.52 20.20 20.11
CA PRO A 608 45.71 21.02 20.28
C PRO A 608 46.99 20.18 20.41
N ARG A 609 47.99 20.47 19.56
CA ARG A 609 49.25 19.72 19.51
C ARG A 609 50.03 19.73 20.83
N HIS A 610 49.89 20.79 21.62
CA HIS A 610 50.58 20.89 22.92
C HIS A 610 50.02 19.88 23.95
N LEU A 611 48.72 19.55 23.89
CA LEU A 611 48.14 18.51 24.75
C LEU A 611 48.66 17.13 24.37
N ILE A 612 48.76 16.85 23.07
CA ILE A 612 49.33 15.60 22.55
C ILE A 612 50.79 15.47 22.96
N ALA A 613 51.59 16.53 22.76
CA ALA A 613 53.00 16.55 23.14
C ALA A 613 53.19 16.40 24.66
N GLY A 614 52.35 17.05 25.47
CA GLY A 614 52.37 16.92 26.93
C GLY A 614 52.05 15.50 27.40
N SER A 615 51.03 14.85 26.83
CA SER A 615 50.71 13.46 27.13
C SER A 615 51.86 12.51 26.81
N LEU A 616 52.49 12.67 25.63
CA LEU A 616 53.65 11.87 25.25
C LEU A 616 54.88 12.13 26.14
N ALA A 617 55.09 13.38 26.58
CA ALA A 617 56.18 13.75 27.48
C ALA A 617 56.04 13.13 28.88
N LEU A 618 54.80 12.85 29.33
CA LEU A 618 54.52 12.10 30.55
C LEU A 618 54.73 10.58 30.43
N GLY A 619 55.27 10.10 29.30
CA GLY A 619 55.54 8.69 29.04
C GLY A 619 54.33 7.90 28.53
N ALA A 620 53.21 8.56 28.20
CA ALA A 620 52.05 7.88 27.62
C ALA A 620 52.38 7.38 26.20
N THR A 621 51.87 6.19 25.86
CA THR A 621 52.00 5.69 24.48
C THR A 621 51.08 6.46 23.52
N ARG A 622 51.35 6.38 22.20
CA ARG A 622 50.46 6.97 21.18
C ARG A 622 49.03 6.43 21.28
N TRP A 623 48.88 5.14 21.61
CA TRP A 623 47.58 4.51 21.85
C TRP A 623 46.88 5.05 23.10
N GLN A 624 47.60 5.19 24.21
CA GLN A 624 47.05 5.79 25.44
C GLN A 624 46.64 7.25 25.22
N THR A 625 47.47 8.03 24.51
CA THR A 625 47.17 9.42 24.14
C THR A 625 45.94 9.50 23.21
N LEU A 626 45.81 8.59 22.25
CA LEU A 626 44.62 8.50 21.40
C LEU A 626 43.35 8.27 22.24
N VAL A 627 43.35 7.21 23.04
CA VAL A 627 42.13 6.74 23.74
C VAL A 627 41.73 7.68 24.88
N LYS A 628 42.69 8.18 25.65
CA LYS A 628 42.43 8.96 26.86
C LYS A 628 42.34 10.48 26.65
N LEU A 629 42.81 10.99 25.50
CA LEU A 629 42.84 12.44 25.23
C LEU A 629 42.18 12.76 23.88
N VAL A 630 42.74 12.25 22.78
CA VAL A 630 42.36 12.69 21.44
C VAL A 630 40.92 12.29 21.08
N LEU A 631 40.52 11.03 21.30
CA LEU A 631 39.16 10.57 21.00
C LEU A 631 38.11 11.27 21.85
N ILE A 632 38.42 11.54 23.12
CA ILE A 632 37.50 12.24 24.03
C ILE A 632 37.30 13.68 23.56
N SER A 633 38.41 14.38 23.28
CA SER A 633 38.39 15.77 22.79
C SER A 633 37.71 15.91 21.43
N ALA A 634 37.95 14.96 20.51
CA ALA A 634 37.37 14.96 19.16
C ALA A 634 35.95 14.33 19.08
N SER A 635 35.45 13.72 20.16
CA SER A 635 34.16 13.01 20.17
C SER A 635 32.95 13.82 19.66
N PRO A 636 32.81 15.14 19.92
CA PRO A 636 31.70 15.92 19.36
C PRO A 636 31.77 15.98 17.83
N GLY A 637 32.97 16.12 17.26
CA GLY A 637 33.19 16.17 15.82
C GLY A 637 32.99 14.81 15.14
N ILE A 638 33.48 13.74 15.75
CA ILE A 638 33.28 12.35 15.27
C ILE A 638 31.79 12.01 15.24
N PHE A 639 31.06 12.31 16.31
CA PHE A 639 29.62 12.07 16.38
C PHE A 639 28.86 12.87 15.29
N SER A 640 29.26 14.13 15.07
CA SER A 640 28.69 14.97 14.01
C SER A 640 28.96 14.39 12.62
N ALA A 641 30.18 13.89 12.37
CA ALA A 641 30.55 13.25 11.11
C ALA A 641 29.67 12.02 10.83
N SER A 642 29.50 11.14 11.82
CA SER A 642 28.64 9.96 11.68
C SER A 642 27.17 10.34 11.46
N MET A 643 26.65 11.36 12.15
CA MET A 643 25.27 11.80 11.98
C MET A 643 25.02 12.46 10.61
N ILE A 644 25.97 13.24 10.10
CA ILE A 644 25.89 13.79 8.73
C ILE A 644 25.89 12.65 7.70
N GLY A 645 26.72 11.62 7.92
CA GLY A 645 26.71 10.40 7.12
C GLY A 645 25.36 9.68 7.16
N PHE A 646 24.76 9.54 8.36
CA PHE A 646 23.42 8.98 8.55
C PHE A 646 22.35 9.79 7.82
N GLY A 647 22.38 11.12 7.93
CA GLY A 647 21.46 12.02 7.25
C GLY A 647 21.50 11.84 5.73
N ARG A 648 22.71 11.75 5.15
CA ARG A 648 22.88 11.47 3.72
C ARG A 648 22.40 10.08 3.33
N ALA A 649 22.59 9.09 4.21
CA ALA A 649 22.16 7.73 3.98
C ALA A 649 20.64 7.62 3.81
N ILE A 650 19.86 8.22 4.70
CA ILE A 650 18.38 8.21 4.64
C ILE A 650 17.88 8.77 3.30
N GLY A 651 18.53 9.82 2.81
CA GLY A 651 18.19 10.50 1.56
C GLY A 651 18.76 9.84 0.30
N GLU A 652 19.49 8.72 0.41
CA GLU A 652 20.07 8.07 -0.76
C GLU A 652 18.95 7.46 -1.63
N THR A 653 18.89 7.88 -2.88
CA THR A 653 17.83 7.48 -3.81
C THR A 653 18.36 6.52 -4.86
N MET A 654 19.49 6.83 -5.49
CA MET A 654 19.90 6.19 -6.74
C MET A 654 20.59 4.85 -6.53
N ILE A 655 21.43 4.75 -5.49
CA ILE A 655 22.04 3.46 -5.14
C ILE A 655 20.96 2.45 -4.76
N VAL A 656 20.01 2.88 -3.92
CA VAL A 656 18.92 2.03 -3.44
C VAL A 656 18.02 1.59 -4.61
N LEU A 657 17.60 2.53 -5.45
CA LEU A 657 16.72 2.27 -6.59
C LEU A 657 17.29 1.19 -7.53
N MET A 658 18.61 1.19 -7.73
CA MET A 658 19.25 0.28 -8.68
C MET A 658 19.70 -1.05 -8.06
N ALA A 659 20.03 -1.08 -6.76
CA ALA A 659 20.68 -2.23 -6.13
C ALA A 659 19.79 -3.06 -5.19
N THR A 660 18.65 -2.55 -4.73
CA THR A 660 17.78 -3.26 -3.76
C THR A 660 16.79 -4.23 -4.38
N GLY A 661 16.47 -4.10 -5.67
CA GLY A 661 15.34 -4.81 -6.28
C GLY A 661 13.97 -4.17 -6.01
N ASN A 662 13.89 -3.10 -5.21
CA ASN A 662 12.67 -2.30 -4.93
C ASN A 662 11.47 -3.10 -4.40
N THR A 663 11.69 -4.16 -3.64
CA THR A 663 10.63 -4.98 -3.05
C THR A 663 10.29 -4.45 -1.65
N PRO A 664 9.05 -4.01 -1.35
CA PRO A 664 8.68 -3.44 -0.04
C PRO A 664 8.47 -4.54 1.02
N ILE A 665 9.48 -5.36 1.28
CA ILE A 665 9.44 -6.48 2.24
C ILE A 665 9.99 -6.01 3.60
N MET A 666 9.28 -6.38 4.67
CA MET A 666 9.66 -6.05 6.05
C MET A 666 10.36 -7.22 6.74
N ASP A 667 11.58 -7.51 6.31
CA ASP A 667 12.43 -8.51 6.93
C ASP A 667 13.85 -7.96 7.10
N TRP A 668 14.47 -8.23 8.25
CA TRP A 668 15.81 -7.80 8.59
C TRP A 668 16.92 -8.57 7.87
N SER A 669 16.61 -9.68 7.20
CA SER A 669 17.59 -10.44 6.41
C SER A 669 18.43 -9.52 5.51
N LEU A 670 19.75 -9.78 5.49
CA LEU A 670 20.70 -9.09 4.62
C LEU A 670 20.55 -9.51 3.15
N PHE A 671 19.87 -10.64 2.91
CA PHE A 671 19.86 -11.35 1.64
C PHE A 671 18.63 -11.07 0.79
N ASN A 672 17.67 -10.28 1.28
CA ASN A 672 16.52 -9.84 0.51
C ASN A 672 16.57 -8.34 0.21
N GLY A 673 15.76 -7.96 -0.77
CA GLY A 673 15.53 -6.57 -1.14
C GLY A 673 14.78 -5.77 -0.08
N PHE A 674 14.67 -4.47 -0.35
CA PHE A 674 13.78 -3.56 0.37
C PHE A 674 13.42 -2.38 -0.54
N ARG A 675 12.44 -1.57 -0.16
CA ARG A 675 12.10 -0.32 -0.86
C ARG A 675 12.13 0.84 0.13
N THR A 676 12.80 1.95 -0.22
CA THR A 676 12.89 3.14 0.64
C THR A 676 11.85 4.18 0.25
N LEU A 677 11.57 5.12 1.17
CA LEU A 677 10.76 6.30 0.85
C LEU A 677 11.32 7.07 -0.36
N SER A 678 12.63 7.31 -0.39
CA SER A 678 13.31 8.05 -1.46
C SER A 678 13.16 7.38 -2.83
N ALA A 679 13.42 6.07 -2.91
CA ALA A 679 13.29 5.30 -4.14
C ALA A 679 11.81 5.19 -4.57
N ASN A 680 10.89 5.04 -3.62
CA ASN A 680 9.46 4.98 -3.90
C ASN A 680 8.95 6.27 -4.56
N ILE A 681 9.31 7.42 -3.99
CA ILE A 681 9.00 8.75 -4.52
C ILE A 681 9.53 8.89 -5.95
N ALA A 682 10.79 8.52 -6.19
CA ALA A 682 11.42 8.67 -7.51
C ALA A 682 10.77 7.81 -8.60
N VAL A 683 10.28 6.62 -8.25
CA VAL A 683 9.66 5.67 -9.20
C VAL A 683 8.22 6.05 -9.50
N GLU A 684 7.42 6.38 -8.48
CA GLU A 684 5.96 6.44 -8.65
C GLU A 684 5.43 7.85 -8.91
N ILE A 685 6.19 8.92 -8.61
CA ILE A 685 5.72 10.29 -8.90
C ILE A 685 5.40 10.50 -10.39
N PRO A 686 6.24 10.03 -11.35
CA PRO A 686 5.94 10.19 -12.77
C PRO A 686 4.67 9.44 -13.24
N GLU A 687 4.28 8.38 -12.55
CA GLU A 687 3.12 7.54 -12.89
C GLU A 687 1.85 7.95 -12.13
N ALA A 688 1.98 8.76 -11.07
CA ALA A 688 0.87 9.14 -10.21
C ALA A 688 -0.02 10.21 -10.86
N PRO A 689 -1.35 9.97 -10.96
CA PRO A 689 -2.29 10.98 -11.46
C PRO A 689 -2.26 12.25 -10.59
N HIS A 690 -2.08 13.41 -11.23
CA HIS A 690 -1.99 14.68 -10.51
C HIS A 690 -3.22 14.93 -9.64
N GLY A 691 -3.00 15.18 -8.35
CA GLY A 691 -4.07 15.43 -7.37
C GLY A 691 -4.82 14.17 -6.89
N GLY A 692 -4.53 13.00 -7.46
CA GLY A 692 -5.06 11.71 -6.99
C GLY A 692 -4.42 11.27 -5.68
N THR A 693 -4.94 10.19 -5.09
CA THR A 693 -4.52 9.73 -3.76
C THR A 693 -3.06 9.30 -3.72
N LEU A 694 -2.60 8.49 -4.68
CA LEU A 694 -1.20 8.08 -4.79
C LEU A 694 -0.26 9.30 -4.83
N TYR A 695 -0.57 10.30 -5.68
CA TYR A 695 0.21 11.52 -5.80
C TYR A 695 0.41 12.20 -4.44
N ARG A 696 -0.68 12.41 -3.69
CA ARG A 696 -0.62 13.05 -2.38
C ARG A 696 0.10 12.21 -1.32
N ILE A 697 -0.03 10.89 -1.36
CA ILE A 697 0.69 9.99 -0.45
C ILE A 697 2.20 10.00 -0.73
N LEU A 698 2.63 10.14 -1.98
CA LEU A 698 4.05 10.32 -2.30
C LEU A 698 4.59 11.65 -1.76
N PHE A 699 3.79 12.72 -1.77
CA PHE A 699 4.13 13.97 -1.07
C PHE A 699 4.15 13.80 0.46
N LEU A 700 3.28 12.96 1.02
CA LEU A 700 3.33 12.59 2.43
C LEU A 700 4.61 11.82 2.76
N ALA A 701 5.03 10.88 1.91
CA ALA A 701 6.31 10.19 2.05
C ALA A 701 7.50 11.17 2.01
N ALA A 702 7.46 12.17 1.12
CA ALA A 702 8.46 13.23 1.06
C ALA A 702 8.47 14.11 2.32
N MET A 703 7.28 14.45 2.84
CA MET A 703 7.12 15.20 4.10
C MET A 703 7.66 14.41 5.29
N LEU A 704 7.39 13.10 5.37
CA LEU A 704 7.94 12.23 6.40
C LEU A 704 9.46 12.16 6.33
N LEU A 705 10.03 12.00 5.13
CA LEU A 705 11.48 12.01 4.93
C LEU A 705 12.11 13.34 5.36
N PHE A 706 11.47 14.45 5.01
CA PHE A 706 11.89 15.80 5.41
C PHE A 706 11.87 15.97 6.94
N VAL A 707 10.75 15.63 7.58
CA VAL A 707 10.58 15.72 9.04
C VAL A 707 11.60 14.82 9.76
N PHE A 708 11.78 13.59 9.28
CA PHE A 708 12.73 12.65 9.86
C PHE A 708 14.18 13.17 9.76
N THR A 709 14.56 13.66 8.58
CA THR A 709 15.89 14.25 8.36
C THR A 709 16.11 15.49 9.21
N PHE A 710 15.10 16.35 9.32
CA PHE A 710 15.15 17.54 10.17
C PHE A 710 15.30 17.18 11.66
N LEU A 711 14.54 16.21 12.16
CA LEU A 711 14.62 15.74 13.54
C LEU A 711 16.00 15.17 13.85
N ILE A 712 16.54 14.30 12.99
CA ILE A 712 17.85 13.69 13.21
C ILE A 712 18.97 14.73 13.18
N ASN A 713 18.96 15.64 12.21
CA ASN A 713 19.95 16.71 12.15
C ASN A 713 19.86 17.63 13.36
N THR A 714 18.65 17.90 13.85
CA THR A 714 18.44 18.68 15.07
C THR A 714 19.00 17.95 16.30
N VAL A 715 18.72 16.65 16.46
CA VAL A 715 19.27 15.83 17.54
C VAL A 715 20.80 15.79 17.45
N ALA A 716 21.36 15.63 16.26
CA ALA A 716 22.80 15.62 16.04
C ALA A 716 23.46 16.92 16.52
N GLU A 717 22.86 18.07 16.19
CA GLU A 717 23.35 19.38 16.60
C GLU A 717 23.24 19.59 18.13
N VAL A 718 22.11 19.19 18.73
CA VAL A 718 21.90 19.28 20.18
C VAL A 718 22.93 18.45 20.94
N VAL A 719 23.19 17.21 20.50
CA VAL A 719 24.20 16.34 21.11
C VAL A 719 25.60 16.93 20.94
N ARG A 720 25.93 17.45 19.76
CA ARG A 720 27.21 18.11 19.49
C ARG A 720 27.47 19.27 20.47
N GLN A 721 26.48 20.14 20.68
CA GLN A 721 26.59 21.27 21.61
C GLN A 721 26.77 20.82 23.06
N ARG A 722 26.03 19.80 23.50
CA ARG A 722 26.17 19.23 24.85
C ARG A 722 27.55 18.63 25.06
N LEU A 723 28.07 17.85 24.12
CA LEU A 723 29.40 17.26 24.22
C LEU A 723 30.49 18.32 24.22
N ARG A 724 30.39 19.35 23.36
CA ARG A 724 31.34 20.47 23.34
C ARG A 724 31.38 21.21 24.68
N THR A 725 30.23 21.49 25.27
CA THR A 725 30.14 22.19 26.56
C THR A 725 30.75 21.37 27.70
N LYS A 726 30.48 20.06 27.72
CA LYS A 726 31.02 19.13 28.72
C LYS A 726 32.55 19.06 28.67
N TYR A 727 33.14 19.07 27.48
CA TYR A 727 34.59 18.91 27.28
C TYR A 727 35.34 20.23 27.11
N SER A 728 34.68 21.39 27.00
CA SER A 728 35.34 22.69 27.07
C SER A 728 35.63 23.14 28.51
N GLN A 729 35.09 22.44 29.50
CA GLN A 729 35.29 22.70 30.93
C GLN A 729 36.51 21.97 31.52
N TYR A 730 37.12 21.07 30.75
CA TYR A 730 38.35 20.32 31.06
C TYR A 730 39.38 20.55 29.96
#